data_AF-A0A4S9VCH5-F1
#
_entry.id   AF-A0A4S9VCH5-F1
#
_cell.length_a   1.000
_cell.length_b   1.000
_cell.length_c   1.000
_cell.angle_alpha   90.00
_cell.angle_beta   90.00
_cell.angle_gamma   90.00
#
_symmetry.space_group_name_H-M   'P 1'
#
loop_
_entity.id
_entity.type
_entity.pdbx_description
1 polymer ?
#
loop_
_entity_poly.entity_id
_entity_poly.type
_entity_poly.pdbx_seq_one_letter_code
_entity_poly.pdbx_strand_id
1 'polypeptide(L)'
;MKFATLFVNALQGTQKSISAHVQPEATWGADPLESYGGFRSLNFDRDAKFPSSLAPNATVSWSSIEAQQSSCDALAAQIGLSVAFPDIDLDFLQRIYGWAALQYQGWARGSLLVNGDQSQTLTLSTDNLLEFYVDGVHYFGGDYYALRRVPLVLHLEPGNHTIDLRLVRDVRVMGGVGSPHIDIHLEAQPSTQDLHVAVDQTIMPDMVNGRLASMLGSVQVRNDHVQDIEVSTVTSNDSSYFLWLLKPDDFRVVSGQTRPVSLAISCEIDCSPYLGIDIEYRIIGEYRPQASVLHVHHHFTQREMHEPFKVTSHHPGGMVSYAILRPPTLNMSCPLDSEGSLPILLQLHGAGVEADNDIVRHALDPLPGLCAWALFPTGSTPWSGDDWHVWGFADVEAAVRAIPGWIESIRWTGPGVNIERWLVSGHSNGGQGTWYALTHRPDNVLAAAPVSGYSSIQNYVPYDLWRPMPPSVRALLDTSLSSYRHELLLENAKGISILQQHGSIDDNVPAFHSRLMSQLLKQSGADSTYVELPGKNHWFDGIMTTESLRQFFEQQLNGFAQPLRAPEAFALAVANPADSGPKFGVEILHLRRPGQLGKVHVSFSSSTCSLRTSNVLSFRLPSIYPQTHDVVVDGQRIDFALQAEDNDLWLAPGGIWKVCVHARRRLVIDDVDKYKVLPKDQSPALRDTNQLGAMNALFRTGNTLQIVSHSEQARHIAVQISRNLCQYLGADTEVLESGTGSSKPYSNMISVVVSSNPPTGHLKHFALDVDSSGGINIRTADGQKSYPGSAGLGAIFLRPLPAGAVELVVWGFDAAGLDVAARLVPMLPGVGQPDFVVADRRMLWQGAGGVLAMGSFDHLWNATENSYFT
;
A
#
# COMPACT_ATOMS: atom_id res chain seq x y z
N MET A 1 5.65 -52.17 -13.03
CA MET A 1 5.76 -50.87 -12.32
C MET A 1 4.43 -50.17 -12.50
N LYS A 2 3.66 -50.01 -11.40
CA LYS A 2 2.35 -49.35 -11.40
C LYS A 2 2.57 -47.85 -11.29
N PHE A 3 2.11 -47.09 -12.27
CA PHE A 3 1.93 -45.64 -12.14
C PHE A 3 0.71 -45.42 -11.23
N ALA A 4 0.91 -44.77 -10.09
CA ALA A 4 -0.16 -44.28 -9.24
C ALA A 4 -0.56 -42.89 -9.75
N THR A 5 -1.79 -42.78 -10.24
CA THR A 5 -2.41 -41.51 -10.64
C THR A 5 -3.06 -40.91 -9.40
N LEU A 6 -2.62 -39.71 -9.01
CA LEU A 6 -3.20 -38.89 -7.95
C LEU A 6 -4.51 -38.25 -8.44
N PHE A 7 -5.53 -38.19 -7.58
CA PHE A 7 -6.83 -37.55 -7.87
C PHE A 7 -7.24 -36.64 -6.70
N VAL A 8 -7.50 -35.36 -6.96
CA VAL A 8 -8.26 -34.51 -6.02
C VAL A 8 -9.73 -34.66 -6.39
N ASN A 9 -10.51 -35.36 -5.56
CA ASN A 9 -11.91 -35.68 -5.86
C ASN A 9 -12.82 -35.11 -4.76
N ALA A 10 -13.31 -33.91 -5.02
CA ALA A 10 -14.46 -33.20 -4.45
C ALA A 10 -14.19 -32.23 -3.28
N LEU A 11 -14.60 -30.97 -3.51
CA LEU A 11 -15.20 -30.12 -2.49
C LEU A 11 -16.71 -30.44 -2.50
N GLN A 12 -17.25 -31.03 -1.43
CA GLN A 12 -18.65 -31.48 -1.41
C GLN A 12 -19.66 -30.33 -1.21
N GLY A 13 -20.63 -30.26 -2.12
CA GLY A 13 -21.61 -29.18 -2.32
C GLY A 13 -22.82 -29.11 -1.38
N THR A 14 -22.64 -29.37 -0.09
CA THR A 14 -23.62 -28.87 0.91
C THR A 14 -22.91 -27.92 1.84
N GLN A 15 -22.74 -26.68 1.38
CA GLN A 15 -22.25 -25.62 2.23
C GLN A 15 -23.40 -25.12 3.09
N LYS A 16 -23.14 -25.06 4.38
CA LYS A 16 -24.04 -24.49 5.36
C LYS A 16 -23.46 -23.13 5.73
N SER A 17 -24.24 -22.07 5.62
CA SER A 17 -23.81 -20.69 5.85
C SER A 17 -24.53 -20.08 7.04
N ILE A 18 -23.81 -19.53 8.02
CA ILE A 18 -24.38 -18.61 9.01
C ILE A 18 -24.14 -17.19 8.51
N SER A 19 -25.19 -16.40 8.43
CA SER A 19 -25.05 -14.95 8.34
C SER A 19 -24.75 -14.38 9.74
N ALA A 20 -23.84 -13.42 9.83
CA ALA A 20 -23.64 -12.60 11.02
C ALA A 20 -23.23 -11.20 10.54
N HIS A 21 -24.21 -10.31 10.39
CA HIS A 21 -24.04 -9.09 9.61
C HIS A 21 -23.49 -7.90 10.41
N VAL A 22 -22.25 -7.47 10.09
CA VAL A 22 -21.70 -6.10 10.23
C VAL A 22 -20.67 -5.86 9.09
N GLN A 23 -20.55 -4.61 8.60
CA GLN A 23 -19.71 -4.10 7.49
C GLN A 23 -18.21 -3.87 7.86
N PRO A 24 -17.29 -3.59 6.90
CA PRO A 24 -15.96 -4.19 6.80
C PRO A 24 -14.97 -3.52 7.74
N GLU A 25 -15.07 -3.92 9.00
CA GLU A 25 -13.92 -4.02 9.89
C GLU A 25 -13.28 -5.40 9.78
N ALA A 26 -13.28 -6.00 8.58
CA ALA A 26 -12.82 -7.36 8.40
C ALA A 26 -11.35 -7.49 8.83
N THR A 27 -10.50 -6.53 8.43
CA THR A 27 -9.10 -6.40 8.86
C THR A 27 -8.95 -6.13 10.37
N TRP A 28 -9.95 -5.53 11.01
CA TRP A 28 -10.00 -5.39 12.48
C TRP A 28 -10.54 -6.66 13.18
N GLY A 29 -10.80 -7.72 12.42
CA GLY A 29 -11.27 -9.00 12.93
C GLY A 29 -12.73 -9.02 13.34
N ALA A 30 -13.51 -7.95 13.09
CA ALA A 30 -14.85 -7.79 13.68
C ALA A 30 -15.86 -8.82 13.18
N ASP A 31 -16.08 -9.90 13.92
CA ASP A 31 -17.03 -10.98 13.65
C ASP A 31 -18.01 -11.17 14.82
N PRO A 32 -19.33 -10.94 14.64
CA PRO A 32 -20.31 -11.22 15.69
C PRO A 32 -20.30 -12.66 16.22
N LEU A 33 -19.89 -13.64 15.42
CA LEU A 33 -19.85 -15.04 15.86
C LEU A 33 -18.73 -15.31 16.88
N GLU A 34 -17.73 -14.45 16.98
CA GLU A 34 -16.68 -14.55 18.01
C GLU A 34 -17.24 -14.33 19.43
N SER A 35 -18.38 -13.65 19.58
CA SER A 35 -19.12 -13.59 20.85
C SER A 35 -19.75 -14.92 21.28
N TYR A 36 -19.86 -15.88 20.35
CA TYR A 36 -20.36 -17.25 20.56
C TYR A 36 -19.23 -18.29 20.57
N GLY A 37 -17.97 -17.88 20.71
CA GLY A 37 -16.80 -18.77 20.63
C GLY A 37 -16.19 -18.91 19.24
N GLY A 38 -16.64 -18.11 18.27
CA GLY A 38 -16.18 -18.10 16.89
C GLY A 38 -16.85 -19.17 16.03
N PHE A 39 -16.91 -18.95 14.71
CA PHE A 39 -17.57 -19.87 13.76
C PHE A 39 -17.05 -21.31 13.85
N ARG A 40 -15.77 -21.48 14.15
CA ARG A 40 -15.10 -22.78 14.35
C ARG A 40 -15.70 -23.63 15.47
N SER A 41 -16.25 -22.99 16.50
CA SER A 41 -16.90 -23.67 17.63
C SER A 41 -18.34 -24.08 17.33
N LEU A 42 -18.92 -23.56 16.26
CA LEU A 42 -20.32 -23.78 15.90
C LEU A 42 -20.44 -25.04 15.04
N ASN A 43 -21.41 -25.87 15.36
CA ASN A 43 -21.86 -26.97 14.52
C ASN A 43 -23.12 -26.54 13.75
N PHE A 44 -23.35 -27.14 12.59
CA PHE A 44 -24.60 -26.89 11.87
C PHE A 44 -25.79 -27.32 12.71
N ASP A 45 -26.69 -26.37 12.93
CA ASP A 45 -27.98 -26.58 13.57
C ASP A 45 -29.00 -25.72 12.82
N ARG A 46 -29.97 -26.35 12.17
CA ARG A 46 -30.99 -25.66 11.37
C ARG A 46 -31.83 -24.71 12.21
N ASP A 47 -31.96 -24.98 13.51
CA ASP A 47 -32.79 -24.19 14.41
C ASP A 47 -32.00 -23.09 15.14
N ALA A 48 -30.66 -23.08 15.01
CA ALA A 48 -29.82 -22.04 15.58
C ALA A 48 -30.06 -20.68 14.92
N LYS A 49 -30.17 -19.64 15.76
CA LYS A 49 -30.40 -18.26 15.36
C LYS A 49 -29.35 -17.35 15.97
N PHE A 50 -28.86 -16.42 15.17
CA PHE A 50 -27.86 -15.43 15.55
C PHE A 50 -28.42 -14.01 15.35
N PRO A 51 -28.10 -13.06 16.24
CA PRO A 51 -28.52 -11.68 16.08
C PRO A 51 -27.88 -10.99 14.86
N SER A 52 -28.64 -10.14 14.20
CA SER A 52 -28.18 -9.38 13.03
C SER A 52 -28.96 -8.08 12.88
N SER A 53 -28.28 -6.98 12.58
CA SER A 53 -28.93 -5.67 12.38
C SER A 53 -29.53 -5.49 10.98
N LEU A 54 -29.15 -6.32 10.00
CA LEU A 54 -29.62 -6.18 8.62
C LEU A 54 -30.86 -7.02 8.32
N ALA A 55 -31.06 -8.14 9.05
CA ALA A 55 -32.09 -9.13 8.71
C ALA A 55 -33.45 -8.86 9.39
N PRO A 56 -34.57 -9.32 8.78
CA PRO A 56 -35.88 -9.30 9.42
C PRO A 56 -35.86 -9.98 10.80
N ASN A 57 -36.65 -9.45 11.74
CA ASN A 57 -36.68 -9.88 13.15
C ASN A 57 -35.33 -9.81 13.88
N ALA A 58 -34.35 -9.08 13.32
CA ALA A 58 -33.00 -8.98 13.84
C ALA A 58 -32.30 -10.34 14.04
N THR A 59 -32.65 -11.34 13.22
CA THR A 59 -32.11 -12.70 13.36
C THR A 59 -31.77 -13.31 12.01
N VAL A 60 -30.71 -14.12 12.01
CA VAL A 60 -30.24 -14.90 10.86
C VAL A 60 -29.96 -16.33 11.30
N SER A 61 -30.06 -17.27 10.37
CA SER A 61 -29.92 -18.70 10.65
C SER A 61 -29.02 -19.36 9.62
N TRP A 62 -28.75 -20.65 9.81
CA TRP A 62 -28.10 -21.43 8.79
C TRP A 62 -28.96 -21.57 7.53
N SER A 63 -28.36 -21.39 6.36
CA SER A 63 -28.92 -21.78 5.06
C SER A 63 -28.00 -22.76 4.36
N SER A 64 -28.54 -23.52 3.40
CA SER A 64 -27.75 -24.38 2.54
C SER A 64 -27.60 -23.76 1.16
N ILE A 65 -26.38 -23.74 0.66
CA ILE A 65 -26.03 -23.22 -0.66
C ILE A 65 -25.28 -24.34 -1.39
N GLU A 66 -25.66 -24.57 -2.65
CA GLU A 66 -24.95 -25.49 -3.53
C GLU A 66 -23.90 -24.70 -4.29
N ALA A 67 -22.65 -25.13 -4.16
CA ALA A 67 -21.53 -24.50 -4.82
C ALA A 67 -21.40 -25.03 -6.25
N GLN A 68 -21.03 -24.17 -7.19
CA GLN A 68 -20.80 -24.56 -8.58
C GLN A 68 -19.42 -25.19 -8.69
N GLN A 69 -19.38 -26.53 -8.78
CA GLN A 69 -18.15 -27.24 -9.06
C GLN A 69 -17.81 -27.08 -10.55
N SER A 70 -16.75 -26.32 -10.86
CA SER A 70 -16.35 -26.06 -12.25
C SER A 70 -15.48 -27.18 -12.81
N SER A 71 -14.59 -27.77 -11.99
CA SER A 71 -13.75 -28.91 -12.38
C SER A 71 -13.26 -29.66 -11.14
N CYS A 72 -13.04 -30.96 -11.30
CA CYS A 72 -12.43 -31.79 -10.27
C CYS A 72 -11.80 -33.01 -10.93
N ASP A 73 -10.49 -32.93 -11.15
CA ASP A 73 -9.72 -33.95 -11.81
C ASP A 73 -8.35 -34.13 -11.15
N ALA A 74 -7.43 -34.79 -11.86
CA ALA A 74 -6.08 -35.02 -11.37
C ALA A 74 -5.21 -33.75 -11.33
N LEU A 75 -5.62 -32.67 -12.01
CA LEU A 75 -4.86 -31.43 -12.18
C LEU A 75 -5.37 -30.32 -11.25
N ALA A 76 -6.67 -30.26 -10.99
CA ALA A 76 -7.23 -29.25 -10.10
C ALA A 76 -8.57 -29.69 -9.48
N ALA A 77 -8.88 -29.13 -8.31
CA ALA A 77 -10.23 -29.06 -7.78
C ALA A 77 -10.64 -27.59 -7.65
N GLN A 78 -11.70 -27.22 -8.37
CA GLN A 78 -12.18 -25.85 -8.42
C GLN A 78 -13.64 -25.76 -7.97
N ILE A 79 -13.94 -24.71 -7.21
CA ILE A 79 -15.29 -24.40 -6.77
C ILE A 79 -15.55 -22.90 -6.91
N GLY A 80 -16.68 -22.56 -7.50
CA GLY A 80 -17.27 -21.22 -7.41
C GLY A 80 -18.40 -21.23 -6.41
N LEU A 81 -18.46 -20.20 -5.57
CA LEU A 81 -19.58 -20.00 -4.66
C LEU A 81 -20.09 -18.57 -4.81
N SER A 82 -21.38 -18.44 -5.10
CA SER A 82 -22.11 -17.17 -5.10
C SER A 82 -23.10 -17.17 -3.94
N VAL A 83 -22.88 -16.28 -2.97
CA VAL A 83 -23.71 -16.19 -1.75
C VAL A 83 -24.56 -14.93 -1.78
N ALA A 84 -25.86 -15.12 -1.60
CA ALA A 84 -26.85 -14.04 -1.50
C ALA A 84 -27.70 -14.22 -0.24
N PHE A 85 -28.32 -13.13 0.20
CA PHE A 85 -29.25 -13.12 1.33
C PHE A 85 -30.60 -12.54 0.88
N PRO A 86 -31.41 -13.29 0.11
CA PRO A 86 -32.61 -12.77 -0.55
C PRO A 86 -33.72 -12.35 0.43
N ASP A 87 -33.69 -12.86 1.67
CA ASP A 87 -34.65 -12.49 2.72
C ASP A 87 -34.36 -11.10 3.32
N ILE A 88 -33.28 -10.45 2.92
CA ILE A 88 -32.86 -9.13 3.41
C ILE A 88 -33.18 -8.08 2.36
N ASP A 89 -33.95 -7.06 2.76
CA ASP A 89 -34.29 -5.92 1.92
C ASP A 89 -33.12 -4.93 1.80
N LEU A 90 -32.06 -5.38 1.11
CA LEU A 90 -30.86 -4.58 0.87
C LEU A 90 -31.17 -3.33 0.02
N ASP A 91 -32.19 -3.40 -0.85
CA ASP A 91 -32.65 -2.26 -1.65
C ASP A 91 -33.19 -1.13 -0.74
N PHE A 92 -34.02 -1.46 0.24
CA PHE A 92 -34.50 -0.50 1.22
C PHE A 92 -33.36 0.07 2.05
N LEU A 93 -32.45 -0.77 2.55
CA LEU A 93 -31.31 -0.33 3.35
C LEU A 93 -30.38 0.59 2.53
N GLN A 94 -30.12 0.26 1.26
CA GLN A 94 -29.32 1.08 0.36
C GLN A 94 -29.94 2.45 0.10
N ARG A 95 -31.28 2.56 0.05
CA ARG A 95 -31.94 3.88 -0.08
C ARG A 95 -31.73 4.79 1.13
N ILE A 96 -31.49 4.22 2.32
CA ILE A 96 -31.29 4.97 3.56
C ILE A 96 -29.81 5.24 3.82
N TYR A 97 -28.97 4.21 3.71
CA TYR A 97 -27.55 4.24 4.10
C TYR A 97 -26.59 4.23 2.91
N GLY A 98 -27.09 4.28 1.67
CA GLY A 98 -26.27 4.23 0.47
C GLY A 98 -25.51 2.90 0.35
N TRP A 99 -24.32 2.94 -0.25
CA TRP A 99 -23.45 1.78 -0.40
C TRP A 99 -22.91 1.22 0.91
N ALA A 100 -22.95 2.01 1.98
CA ALA A 100 -22.72 1.51 3.32
C ALA A 100 -23.82 0.56 3.80
N ALA A 101 -24.84 0.20 3.02
CA ALA A 101 -25.73 -0.94 3.30
C ALA A 101 -25.31 -2.25 2.60
N LEU A 102 -24.48 -2.16 1.56
CA LEU A 102 -24.14 -3.28 0.68
C LEU A 102 -22.82 -3.98 1.02
N GLN A 103 -22.04 -3.48 1.95
CA GLN A 103 -20.97 -4.25 2.55
C GLN A 103 -21.61 -5.20 3.60
N TYR A 104 -21.05 -6.36 3.86
CA TYR A 104 -21.51 -7.25 4.95
C TYR A 104 -20.60 -8.46 4.96
N GLN A 105 -20.73 -9.28 5.99
CA GLN A 105 -19.99 -10.53 6.09
C GLN A 105 -20.91 -11.71 6.40
N GLY A 106 -20.38 -12.90 6.18
CA GLY A 106 -20.98 -14.17 6.53
C GLY A 106 -19.92 -15.26 6.60
N TRP A 107 -20.36 -16.50 6.78
CA TRP A 107 -19.47 -17.65 6.84
C TRP A 107 -20.00 -18.80 5.99
N ALA A 108 -19.08 -19.60 5.45
CA ALA A 108 -19.38 -20.89 4.87
C ALA A 108 -18.41 -21.95 5.40
N ARG A 109 -18.91 -23.17 5.63
CA ARG A 109 -18.08 -24.35 5.94
C ARG A 109 -18.19 -25.36 4.82
N GLY A 110 -17.05 -25.83 4.33
CA GLY A 110 -16.91 -26.91 3.37
C GLY A 110 -15.85 -27.92 3.80
N SER A 111 -15.55 -28.86 2.92
CA SER A 111 -14.49 -29.84 3.15
C SER A 111 -13.70 -30.15 1.87
N LEU A 112 -12.39 -30.31 2.02
CA LEU A 112 -11.46 -30.72 0.97
C LEU A 112 -11.01 -32.15 1.23
N LEU A 113 -11.30 -33.05 0.30
CA LEU A 113 -10.86 -34.45 0.37
C LEU A 113 -9.52 -34.64 -0.35
N VAL A 114 -8.48 -34.96 0.41
CA VAL A 114 -7.15 -35.33 -0.08
C VAL A 114 -7.08 -36.86 -0.14
N ASN A 115 -7.05 -37.41 -1.35
CA ASN A 115 -7.01 -38.87 -1.55
C ASN A 115 -5.57 -39.43 -1.53
N GLY A 116 -5.44 -40.76 -1.51
CA GLY A 116 -4.13 -41.44 -1.57
C GLY A 116 -3.60 -41.86 -0.20
N ASP A 117 -2.34 -42.28 -0.17
CA ASP A 117 -1.75 -42.94 1.01
C ASP A 117 -0.61 -42.11 1.65
N GLN A 118 -0.31 -40.93 1.10
CA GLN A 118 0.80 -40.07 1.53
C GLN A 118 0.38 -38.60 1.55
N SER A 119 1.06 -37.82 2.39
CA SER A 119 0.94 -36.36 2.45
C SER A 119 1.11 -35.73 1.06
N GLN A 120 0.24 -34.79 0.72
CA GLN A 120 0.26 -34.07 -0.55
C GLN A 120 0.61 -32.60 -0.35
N THR A 121 1.42 -32.06 -1.25
CA THR A 121 1.60 -30.62 -1.38
C THR A 121 0.58 -30.07 -2.36
N LEU A 122 -0.19 -29.08 -1.92
CA LEU A 122 -1.21 -28.41 -2.72
C LEU A 122 -0.96 -26.91 -2.72
N THR A 123 -1.27 -26.25 -3.82
CA THR A 123 -1.46 -24.80 -3.85
C THR A 123 -2.95 -24.49 -3.78
N LEU A 124 -3.32 -23.45 -3.04
CA LEU A 124 -4.70 -23.00 -2.88
C LEU A 124 -4.82 -21.51 -3.26
N SER A 125 -5.50 -21.23 -4.36
CA SER A 125 -5.93 -19.89 -4.76
C SER A 125 -7.28 -19.57 -4.10
N THR A 126 -7.46 -18.32 -3.65
CA THR A 126 -8.59 -17.92 -2.77
C THR A 126 -9.20 -16.59 -3.22
N ASP A 127 -9.66 -16.53 -4.47
CA ASP A 127 -10.19 -15.32 -5.08
C ASP A 127 -11.35 -14.75 -4.26
N ASN A 128 -11.28 -13.44 -4.00
CA ASN A 128 -12.22 -12.63 -3.24
C ASN A 128 -12.40 -13.05 -1.77
N LEU A 129 -11.40 -13.70 -1.17
CA LEU A 129 -11.40 -14.06 0.24
C LEU A 129 -10.31 -13.33 1.01
N LEU A 130 -10.69 -12.70 2.12
CA LEU A 130 -9.74 -12.02 2.99
C LEU A 130 -9.17 -12.95 4.08
N GLU A 131 -10.00 -13.83 4.64
CA GLU A 131 -9.59 -14.75 5.72
C GLU A 131 -10.31 -16.09 5.61
N PHE A 132 -9.63 -17.16 6.00
CA PHE A 132 -10.19 -18.50 6.04
C PHE A 132 -9.41 -19.39 7.01
N TYR A 133 -9.91 -20.61 7.23
CA TYR A 133 -9.26 -21.62 8.05
C TYR A 133 -9.22 -22.96 7.34
N VAL A 134 -8.14 -23.70 7.54
CA VAL A 134 -7.99 -25.11 7.14
C VAL A 134 -7.67 -25.92 8.39
N ASP A 135 -8.53 -26.87 8.77
CA ASP A 135 -8.43 -27.66 10.00
C ASP A 135 -8.19 -26.83 11.28
N GLY A 136 -8.81 -25.64 11.33
CA GLY A 136 -8.70 -24.72 12.46
C GLY A 136 -7.44 -23.85 12.47
N VAL A 137 -6.50 -24.06 11.52
CA VAL A 137 -5.36 -23.15 11.29
C VAL A 137 -5.86 -21.90 10.56
N HIS A 138 -5.56 -20.72 11.12
CA HIS A 138 -6.00 -19.44 10.57
C HIS A 138 -5.07 -18.95 9.46
N TYR A 139 -5.65 -18.53 8.34
CA TYR A 139 -4.97 -17.80 7.29
C TYR A 139 -5.62 -16.42 7.12
N PHE A 140 -4.85 -15.35 7.41
CA PHE A 140 -5.27 -13.98 7.17
C PHE A 140 -4.59 -13.39 5.95
N GLY A 141 -5.31 -12.53 5.20
CA GLY A 141 -4.85 -12.01 3.92
C GLY A 141 -4.83 -13.08 2.84
N GLY A 142 -6.00 -13.64 2.52
CA GLY A 142 -6.21 -14.42 1.29
C GLY A 142 -6.06 -13.54 0.04
N ASP A 143 -6.66 -13.94 -1.08
CA ASP A 143 -6.61 -13.15 -2.31
C ASP A 143 -7.87 -12.29 -2.52
N TYR A 144 -7.99 -11.20 -1.76
CA TYR A 144 -9.21 -10.39 -1.76
C TYR A 144 -9.49 -9.68 -3.09
N TYR A 145 -8.47 -9.49 -3.92
CA TYR A 145 -8.54 -8.80 -5.20
C TYR A 145 -8.42 -9.74 -6.41
N ALA A 146 -8.41 -11.05 -6.17
CA ALA A 146 -8.27 -12.09 -7.18
C ALA A 146 -7.04 -11.89 -8.10
N LEU A 147 -5.91 -11.44 -7.56
CA LEU A 147 -4.68 -11.21 -8.34
C LEU A 147 -4.03 -12.53 -8.78
N ARG A 148 -4.34 -13.63 -8.08
CA ARG A 148 -3.77 -14.99 -8.21
C ARG A 148 -2.24 -15.05 -8.17
N ARG A 149 -1.62 -14.04 -7.56
CA ARG A 149 -0.16 -13.86 -7.51
C ARG A 149 0.53 -14.83 -6.56
N VAL A 150 -0.05 -15.04 -5.38
CA VAL A 150 0.61 -15.74 -4.27
C VAL A 150 -0.31 -16.82 -3.68
N PRO A 151 -0.56 -17.93 -4.40
CA PRO A 151 -1.38 -19.03 -3.87
C PRO A 151 -0.74 -19.63 -2.61
N LEU A 152 -1.58 -20.07 -1.67
CA LEU A 152 -1.14 -20.66 -0.42
C LEU A 152 -0.57 -22.06 -0.66
N VAL A 153 0.58 -22.37 -0.08
CA VAL A 153 1.12 -23.75 -0.06
C VAL A 153 0.60 -24.48 1.17
N LEU A 154 0.00 -25.65 0.94
CA LEU A 154 -0.54 -26.54 1.97
C LEU A 154 0.16 -27.90 1.88
N HIS A 155 0.49 -28.47 3.04
CA HIS A 155 0.96 -29.86 3.16
C HIS A 155 -0.07 -30.64 3.97
N LEU A 156 -0.90 -31.43 3.28
CA LEU A 156 -2.05 -32.10 3.88
C LEU A 156 -1.88 -33.61 3.84
N GLU A 157 -2.10 -34.27 4.98
CA GLU A 157 -2.20 -35.73 5.06
C GLU A 157 -3.43 -36.25 4.30
N PRO A 158 -3.47 -37.53 3.89
CA PRO A 158 -4.68 -38.09 3.30
C PRO A 158 -5.87 -38.04 4.27
N GLY A 159 -7.01 -37.57 3.78
CA GLY A 159 -8.21 -37.46 4.58
C GLY A 159 -9.11 -36.29 4.19
N ASN A 160 -10.12 -36.06 5.03
CA ASN A 160 -11.06 -34.97 4.87
C ASN A 160 -10.64 -33.79 5.74
N HIS A 161 -10.39 -32.65 5.10
CA HIS A 161 -9.98 -31.42 5.75
C HIS A 161 -11.14 -30.44 5.79
N THR A 162 -11.35 -29.78 6.94
CA THR A 162 -12.41 -28.78 7.08
C THR A 162 -11.90 -27.43 6.60
N ILE A 163 -12.70 -26.75 5.76
CA ILE A 163 -12.40 -25.39 5.29
C ILE A 163 -13.52 -24.45 5.75
N ASP A 164 -13.16 -23.44 6.56
CA ASP A 164 -14.07 -22.38 6.97
C ASP A 164 -13.71 -21.07 6.27
N LEU A 165 -14.68 -20.47 5.59
CA LEU A 165 -14.50 -19.29 4.75
C LEU A 165 -15.19 -18.09 5.39
N ARG A 166 -14.43 -17.03 5.68
CA ARG A 166 -15.00 -15.75 6.09
C ARG A 166 -15.36 -14.94 4.85
N LEU A 167 -16.65 -14.88 4.56
CA LEU A 167 -17.19 -14.19 3.40
C LEU A 167 -17.31 -12.69 3.71
N VAL A 168 -16.72 -11.82 2.90
CA VAL A 168 -16.74 -10.36 3.09
C VAL A 168 -17.10 -9.68 1.79
N ARG A 169 -18.23 -8.96 1.77
CA ARG A 169 -18.61 -8.06 0.69
C ARG A 169 -18.06 -6.66 0.95
N ASP A 170 -17.24 -6.15 0.05
CA ASP A 170 -16.81 -4.73 -0.02
C ASP A 170 -17.23 -4.19 -1.40
N VAL A 171 -17.89 -3.04 -1.39
CA VAL A 171 -18.39 -2.37 -2.60
C VAL A 171 -17.25 -1.96 -3.53
N ARG A 172 -16.06 -1.67 -3.01
CA ARG A 172 -14.89 -1.31 -3.81
C ARG A 172 -14.39 -2.46 -4.67
N VAL A 173 -14.66 -3.71 -4.27
CA VAL A 173 -14.27 -4.92 -5.00
C VAL A 173 -15.43 -5.47 -5.82
N MET A 174 -16.63 -5.53 -5.23
CA MET A 174 -17.79 -6.24 -5.80
C MET A 174 -18.85 -5.29 -6.39
N GLY A 175 -18.56 -3.99 -6.47
CA GLY A 175 -19.44 -2.98 -7.04
C GLY A 175 -20.62 -2.58 -6.14
N GLY A 176 -21.15 -1.39 -6.41
CA GLY A 176 -22.30 -0.80 -5.70
C GLY A 176 -23.62 -0.86 -6.47
N VAL A 177 -23.61 -1.37 -7.71
CA VAL A 177 -24.74 -1.46 -8.63
C VAL A 177 -24.96 -2.93 -9.03
N GLY A 178 -26.23 -3.33 -9.14
CA GLY A 178 -26.61 -4.70 -9.46
C GLY A 178 -27.01 -5.51 -8.23
N SER A 179 -27.02 -6.84 -8.37
CA SER A 179 -27.42 -7.74 -7.28
C SER A 179 -26.27 -7.93 -6.29
N PRO A 180 -26.48 -7.70 -4.98
CA PRO A 180 -25.42 -7.81 -3.98
C PRO A 180 -25.14 -9.28 -3.65
N HIS A 181 -24.22 -9.88 -4.39
CA HIS A 181 -23.67 -11.21 -4.12
C HIS A 181 -22.27 -11.12 -3.52
N ILE A 182 -21.86 -12.18 -2.82
CA ILE A 182 -20.46 -12.46 -2.53
C ILE A 182 -20.06 -13.62 -3.43
N ASP A 183 -19.21 -13.33 -4.41
CA ASP A 183 -18.70 -14.32 -5.35
C ASP A 183 -17.26 -14.66 -4.98
N ILE A 184 -17.00 -15.91 -4.63
CA ILE A 184 -15.66 -16.43 -4.33
C ILE A 184 -15.32 -17.60 -5.25
N HIS A 185 -14.03 -17.80 -5.48
CA HIS A 185 -13.52 -18.96 -6.19
C HIS A 185 -12.34 -19.57 -5.43
N LEU A 186 -12.39 -20.88 -5.21
CA LEU A 186 -11.27 -21.64 -4.67
C LEU A 186 -10.76 -22.60 -5.72
N GLU A 187 -9.44 -22.66 -5.84
CA GLU A 187 -8.76 -23.59 -6.73
C GLU A 187 -7.61 -24.24 -5.98
N ALA A 188 -7.70 -25.56 -5.78
CA ALA A 188 -6.64 -26.38 -5.23
C ALA A 188 -5.94 -27.15 -6.35
N GLN A 189 -4.63 -27.00 -6.49
CA GLN A 189 -3.82 -27.73 -7.48
C GLN A 189 -2.72 -28.53 -6.78
N PRO A 190 -2.45 -29.78 -7.20
CA PRO A 190 -1.31 -30.51 -6.68
C PRO A 190 0.00 -29.85 -7.15
N SER A 191 0.98 -29.83 -6.27
CA SER A 191 2.33 -29.34 -6.57
C SER A 191 3.39 -30.36 -6.14
N THR A 192 4.59 -30.23 -6.70
CA THR A 192 5.76 -30.98 -6.26
C THR A 192 6.51 -30.20 -5.18
N GLN A 193 7.08 -30.90 -4.21
CA GLN A 193 7.95 -30.29 -3.19
C GLN A 193 9.24 -29.79 -3.84
N ASP A 194 9.20 -28.59 -4.40
CA ASP A 194 10.32 -27.97 -5.12
C ASP A 194 10.15 -26.44 -5.24
N LEU A 195 11.10 -25.78 -5.90
CA LEU A 195 11.00 -24.37 -6.31
C LEU A 195 10.24 -24.24 -7.63
N HIS A 196 9.19 -23.41 -7.66
CA HIS A 196 8.37 -23.18 -8.86
C HIS A 196 8.34 -21.71 -9.27
N VAL A 197 8.12 -21.45 -10.55
CA VAL A 197 7.74 -20.11 -11.03
C VAL A 197 6.27 -19.87 -10.66
N ALA A 198 5.96 -18.73 -10.03
CA ALA A 198 4.58 -18.33 -9.84
C ALA A 198 3.97 -17.97 -11.20
N VAL A 199 2.79 -18.53 -11.52
CA VAL A 199 2.16 -18.51 -12.86
C VAL A 199 2.06 -17.08 -13.42
N ASP A 200 2.57 -16.86 -14.64
CA ASP A 200 2.56 -15.57 -15.36
C ASP A 200 3.25 -14.38 -14.65
N GLN A 201 4.12 -14.63 -13.67
CA GLN A 201 4.76 -13.57 -12.86
C GLN A 201 6.23 -13.31 -13.25
N THR A 202 6.49 -13.11 -14.55
CA THR A 202 7.77 -12.53 -15.00
C THR A 202 7.59 -11.07 -15.36
N ILE A 203 8.39 -10.18 -14.77
CA ILE A 203 8.46 -8.77 -15.12
C ILE A 203 9.70 -8.56 -15.97
N MET A 204 9.51 -8.23 -17.24
CA MET A 204 10.59 -7.99 -18.20
C MET A 204 10.26 -6.74 -19.03
N PRO A 205 11.25 -5.99 -19.50
CA PRO A 205 11.02 -4.85 -20.38
C PRO A 205 10.71 -5.30 -21.80
N ASP A 206 10.11 -4.41 -22.59
CA ASP A 206 9.98 -4.61 -24.03
C ASP A 206 11.35 -4.38 -24.73
N MET A 207 11.48 -4.88 -25.95
CA MET A 207 12.58 -4.54 -26.85
C MET A 207 12.15 -3.46 -27.83
N VAL A 208 12.94 -2.40 -27.93
CA VAL A 208 12.73 -1.28 -28.86
C VAL A 208 13.84 -1.25 -29.89
N ASN A 209 13.50 -1.46 -31.16
CA ASN A 209 14.47 -1.54 -32.26
C ASN A 209 15.66 -2.48 -31.98
N GLY A 210 15.37 -3.66 -31.42
CA GLY A 210 16.39 -4.68 -31.09
C GLY A 210 17.23 -4.38 -29.84
N ARG A 211 16.82 -3.42 -29.00
CA ARG A 211 17.46 -3.08 -27.71
C ARG A 211 16.48 -3.27 -26.57
N LEU A 212 16.94 -3.78 -25.42
CA LEU A 212 16.10 -3.77 -24.23
C LEU A 212 15.80 -2.33 -23.79
N ALA A 213 14.53 -2.05 -23.47
CA ALA A 213 14.12 -0.72 -23.02
C ALA A 213 14.70 -0.35 -21.65
N SER A 214 15.04 -1.36 -20.83
CA SER A 214 15.75 -1.24 -19.55
C SER A 214 16.49 -2.54 -19.23
N MET A 215 17.37 -2.48 -18.23
CA MET A 215 18.32 -3.57 -17.91
C MET A 215 17.95 -4.33 -16.63
N LEU A 216 16.67 -4.34 -16.26
CA LEU A 216 16.17 -5.00 -15.04
C LEU A 216 15.03 -5.96 -15.39
N GLY A 217 14.94 -7.08 -14.70
CA GLY A 217 13.82 -8.01 -14.78
C GLY A 217 13.54 -8.69 -13.45
N SER A 218 12.46 -9.45 -13.37
CA SER A 218 12.18 -10.28 -12.20
C SER A 218 11.41 -11.54 -12.57
N VAL A 219 11.74 -12.62 -11.86
CA VAL A 219 11.01 -13.89 -11.89
C VAL A 219 10.48 -14.15 -10.49
N GLN A 220 9.16 -14.23 -10.32
CA GLN A 220 8.60 -14.60 -9.03
C GLN A 220 8.65 -16.12 -8.82
N VAL A 221 9.23 -16.54 -7.71
CA VAL A 221 9.40 -17.95 -7.36
C VAL A 221 8.66 -18.28 -6.06
N ARG A 222 8.13 -19.50 -5.96
CA ARG A 222 7.40 -20.03 -4.80
C ARG A 222 8.08 -21.31 -4.32
N ASN A 223 8.31 -21.40 -3.00
CA ASN A 223 8.86 -22.59 -2.37
C ASN A 223 7.72 -23.51 -1.89
N ASP A 224 7.49 -24.59 -2.63
CA ASP A 224 6.49 -25.62 -2.31
C ASP A 224 7.09 -26.79 -1.53
N HIS A 225 8.37 -26.69 -1.15
CA HIS A 225 9.04 -27.68 -0.31
C HIS A 225 8.75 -27.41 1.17
N VAL A 226 8.76 -28.46 1.99
CA VAL A 226 8.67 -28.39 3.46
C VAL A 226 9.93 -27.83 4.13
N GLN A 227 10.96 -27.52 3.34
CA GLN A 227 12.26 -27.01 3.80
C GLN A 227 12.57 -25.72 3.06
N ASP A 228 13.41 -24.89 3.66
CA ASP A 228 13.85 -23.65 3.05
C ASP A 228 14.73 -23.93 1.82
N ILE A 229 14.60 -23.08 0.80
CA ILE A 229 15.39 -23.17 -0.43
C ILE A 229 16.33 -21.96 -0.50
N GLU A 230 17.58 -22.19 -0.85
CA GLU A 230 18.54 -21.12 -1.13
C GLU A 230 18.82 -21.06 -2.63
N VAL A 231 18.61 -19.89 -3.23
CA VAL A 231 19.00 -19.58 -4.61
C VAL A 231 20.45 -19.13 -4.58
N SER A 232 21.32 -19.86 -5.26
CA SER A 232 22.77 -19.62 -5.26
C SER A 232 23.21 -18.67 -6.36
N THR A 233 22.65 -18.79 -7.56
CA THR A 233 23.01 -17.94 -8.70
C THR A 233 21.90 -17.94 -9.74
N VAL A 234 21.96 -16.96 -10.64
CA VAL A 234 21.14 -16.90 -11.84
C VAL A 234 22.06 -16.72 -13.04
N THR A 235 21.89 -17.57 -14.05
CA THR A 235 22.68 -17.52 -15.28
C THR A 235 21.77 -17.48 -16.49
N SER A 236 22.30 -17.00 -17.62
CA SER A 236 21.63 -17.11 -18.91
C SER A 236 22.08 -18.38 -19.61
N ASN A 237 21.14 -19.12 -20.22
CA ASN A 237 21.49 -20.18 -21.17
C ASN A 237 21.64 -19.66 -22.62
N ASP A 238 21.39 -18.36 -22.83
CA ASP A 238 21.67 -17.63 -24.07
C ASP A 238 22.96 -16.79 -23.91
N SER A 239 23.93 -17.01 -24.78
CA SER A 239 25.23 -16.32 -24.78
C SER A 239 25.15 -14.81 -25.04
N SER A 240 24.03 -14.31 -25.57
CA SER A 240 23.83 -12.87 -25.78
C SER A 240 23.61 -12.09 -24.47
N TYR A 241 23.34 -12.78 -23.36
CA TYR A 241 22.97 -12.17 -22.09
C TYR A 241 23.90 -12.55 -20.94
N PHE A 242 24.17 -11.56 -20.10
CA PHE A 242 24.72 -11.76 -18.76
C PHE A 242 23.66 -11.38 -17.73
N LEU A 243 23.42 -12.30 -16.78
CA LEU A 243 22.48 -12.11 -15.69
C LEU A 243 23.21 -12.11 -14.36
N TRP A 244 22.71 -11.33 -13.41
CA TRP A 244 23.08 -11.45 -12.01
C TRP A 244 21.92 -11.04 -11.11
N LEU A 245 21.90 -11.59 -9.90
CA LEU A 245 20.96 -11.21 -8.86
C LEU A 245 21.24 -9.76 -8.44
N LEU A 246 20.21 -8.92 -8.37
CA LEU A 246 20.34 -7.56 -7.81
C LEU A 246 20.73 -7.58 -6.33
N LYS A 247 20.37 -8.66 -5.63
CA LYS A 247 20.71 -8.91 -4.23
C LYS A 247 21.34 -10.30 -4.10
N PRO A 248 22.66 -10.43 -4.33
CA PRO A 248 23.31 -11.74 -4.41
C PRO A 248 23.56 -12.41 -3.05
N ASP A 249 23.52 -11.65 -1.94
CA ASP A 249 23.81 -12.19 -0.61
C ASP A 249 22.62 -12.96 -0.03
N ASP A 250 22.80 -14.28 0.17
CA ASP A 250 21.90 -15.19 0.89
C ASP A 250 20.41 -15.12 0.49
N PHE A 251 20.09 -15.33 -0.80
CA PHE A 251 18.71 -15.35 -1.28
C PHE A 251 17.98 -16.63 -0.87
N ARG A 252 17.34 -16.59 0.30
CA ARG A 252 16.51 -17.69 0.82
C ARG A 252 15.03 -17.48 0.55
N VAL A 253 14.34 -18.53 0.10
CA VAL A 253 12.88 -18.60 0.01
C VAL A 253 12.43 -19.59 1.07
N VAL A 254 11.80 -19.12 2.14
CA VAL A 254 11.37 -20.02 3.24
C VAL A 254 10.19 -20.89 2.79
N SER A 255 10.00 -22.05 3.42
CA SER A 255 8.89 -22.95 3.09
C SER A 255 7.53 -22.22 3.08
N GLY A 256 6.78 -22.36 1.97
CA GLY A 256 5.50 -21.69 1.74
C GLY A 256 5.57 -20.22 1.32
N GLN A 257 6.77 -19.65 1.19
CA GLN A 257 6.97 -18.27 0.77
C GLN A 257 7.00 -18.13 -0.77
N THR A 258 6.54 -16.99 -1.25
CA THR A 258 6.77 -16.52 -2.62
C THR A 258 7.60 -15.24 -2.59
N ARG A 259 8.61 -15.14 -3.45
CA ARG A 259 9.50 -13.98 -3.54
C ARG A 259 9.84 -13.62 -5.00
N PRO A 260 10.00 -12.34 -5.33
CA PRO A 260 10.54 -11.92 -6.63
C PRO A 260 12.07 -12.07 -6.65
N VAL A 261 12.59 -12.94 -7.52
CA VAL A 261 14.00 -12.99 -7.88
C VAL A 261 14.27 -11.82 -8.81
N SER A 262 14.90 -10.76 -8.31
CA SER A 262 15.19 -9.56 -9.09
C SER A 262 16.55 -9.66 -9.78
N LEU A 263 16.57 -9.37 -11.08
CA LEU A 263 17.67 -9.61 -11.99
C LEU A 263 18.14 -8.30 -12.62
N ALA A 264 19.45 -8.14 -12.75
CA ALA A 264 20.01 -7.25 -13.74
C ALA A 264 20.33 -8.04 -15.01
N ILE A 265 20.04 -7.44 -16.15
CA ILE A 265 20.17 -8.02 -17.48
C ILE A 265 21.13 -7.14 -18.26
N SER A 266 22.23 -7.70 -18.73
CA SER A 266 23.14 -7.01 -19.64
C SER A 266 23.15 -7.72 -20.98
N CYS A 267 23.10 -6.91 -22.04
CA CYS A 267 23.35 -7.33 -23.41
C CYS A 267 24.15 -6.23 -24.12
N GLU A 268 25.27 -6.60 -24.74
CA GLU A 268 26.18 -5.63 -25.35
C GLU A 268 25.81 -5.28 -26.80
N ILE A 269 25.58 -6.28 -27.66
CA ILE A 269 25.27 -6.13 -29.09
C ILE A 269 24.38 -7.32 -29.53
N ASP A 270 23.44 -7.08 -30.46
CA ASP A 270 22.59 -8.12 -31.08
C ASP A 270 21.84 -9.01 -30.07
N CYS A 271 21.09 -8.36 -29.17
CA CYS A 271 20.30 -9.03 -28.15
C CYS A 271 19.27 -9.98 -28.78
N SER A 272 19.33 -11.25 -28.38
CA SER A 272 18.38 -12.27 -28.83
C SER A 272 16.96 -11.92 -28.33
N PRO A 273 15.90 -12.04 -29.14
CA PRO A 273 14.53 -11.81 -28.66
C PRO A 273 14.07 -12.86 -27.64
N TYR A 274 14.88 -13.89 -27.38
CA TYR A 274 14.63 -14.92 -26.39
C TYR A 274 15.67 -14.82 -25.26
N LEU A 275 15.22 -14.98 -24.03
CA LEU A 275 16.09 -15.10 -22.85
C LEU A 275 15.71 -16.37 -22.11
N GLY A 276 16.66 -17.29 -21.96
CA GLY A 276 16.53 -18.39 -21.02
C GLY A 276 17.32 -18.10 -19.75
N ILE A 277 16.65 -18.24 -18.61
CA ILE A 277 17.12 -17.92 -17.28
C ILE A 277 17.19 -19.23 -16.51
N ASP A 278 18.37 -19.56 -16.02
CA ASP A 278 18.63 -20.72 -15.19
C ASP A 278 18.84 -20.22 -13.75
N ILE A 279 17.90 -20.54 -12.86
CA ILE A 279 17.97 -20.22 -11.44
C ILE A 279 18.49 -21.46 -10.71
N GLU A 280 19.73 -21.40 -10.24
CA GLU A 280 20.35 -22.49 -9.49
C GLU A 280 19.98 -22.38 -8.01
N TYR A 281 19.55 -23.49 -7.40
CA TYR A 281 19.13 -23.53 -6.01
C TYR A 281 19.47 -24.86 -5.32
N ARG A 282 19.41 -24.83 -3.99
CA ARG A 282 19.55 -26.01 -3.12
C ARG A 282 18.48 -26.01 -2.03
N ILE A 283 18.02 -27.21 -1.69
CA ILE A 283 17.12 -27.44 -0.56
C ILE A 283 17.98 -27.56 0.71
N ILE A 284 17.71 -26.73 1.72
CA ILE A 284 18.50 -26.68 2.94
C ILE A 284 18.21 -27.90 3.80
N GLY A 285 19.25 -28.71 4.04
CA GLY A 285 19.14 -29.96 4.81
C GLY A 285 19.22 -31.21 3.94
N GLU A 286 19.09 -31.08 2.62
CA GLU A 286 19.33 -32.15 1.66
C GLU A 286 20.73 -32.05 1.05
N TYR A 287 21.46 -33.16 1.02
CA TYR A 287 22.71 -33.24 0.27
C TYR A 287 22.43 -33.71 -1.15
N ARG A 288 22.57 -32.80 -2.13
CA ARG A 288 22.58 -33.13 -3.56
C ARG A 288 23.96 -32.78 -4.13
N PRO A 289 24.63 -33.68 -4.89
CA PRO A 289 25.97 -33.43 -5.44
C PRO A 289 26.02 -32.27 -6.45
N GLN A 290 24.88 -31.97 -7.07
CA GLN A 290 24.70 -30.89 -8.05
C GLN A 290 23.54 -30.00 -7.59
N ALA A 291 23.66 -28.69 -7.82
CA ALA A 291 22.56 -27.75 -7.60
C ALA A 291 21.37 -28.12 -8.52
N SER A 292 20.16 -27.91 -8.02
CA SER A 292 18.95 -28.03 -8.84
C SER A 292 18.78 -26.74 -9.65
N VAL A 293 18.18 -26.83 -10.83
CA VAL A 293 18.05 -25.68 -11.73
C VAL A 293 16.59 -25.51 -12.14
N LEU A 294 16.06 -24.31 -11.93
CA LEU A 294 14.75 -23.91 -12.43
C LEU A 294 14.95 -23.12 -13.72
N HIS A 295 14.46 -23.68 -14.83
CA HIS A 295 14.57 -23.08 -16.15
C HIS A 295 13.35 -22.20 -16.45
N VAL A 296 13.60 -20.94 -16.82
CA VAL A 296 12.56 -19.98 -17.19
C VAL A 296 12.89 -19.43 -18.57
N HIS A 297 11.92 -19.41 -19.47
CA HIS A 297 12.09 -18.84 -20.80
C HIS A 297 11.20 -17.62 -20.95
N HIS A 298 11.77 -16.54 -21.46
CA HIS A 298 11.05 -15.32 -21.77
C HIS A 298 11.28 -14.94 -23.24
N HIS A 299 10.21 -14.49 -23.90
CA HIS A 299 10.27 -13.94 -25.25
C HIS A 299 9.91 -12.46 -25.19
N PHE A 300 10.87 -11.60 -25.52
CA PHE A 300 10.69 -10.15 -25.44
C PHE A 300 9.74 -9.65 -26.53
N THR A 301 8.75 -8.87 -26.13
CA THR A 301 7.88 -8.16 -27.07
C THR A 301 8.69 -7.10 -27.81
N GLN A 302 8.65 -7.14 -29.15
CA GLN A 302 9.27 -6.12 -30.00
C GLN A 302 8.34 -4.92 -30.17
N ARG A 303 8.89 -3.72 -30.10
CA ARG A 303 8.21 -2.44 -30.23
C ARG A 303 9.00 -1.47 -31.09
N GLU A 304 8.28 -0.58 -31.75
CA GLU A 304 8.88 0.53 -32.49
C GLU A 304 9.16 1.71 -31.55
N MET A 305 10.13 2.57 -31.94
CA MET A 305 10.61 3.68 -31.11
C MET A 305 9.52 4.65 -30.61
N HIS A 306 8.40 4.77 -31.34
CA HIS A 306 7.33 5.72 -31.05
C HIS A 306 6.07 5.06 -30.49
N GLU A 307 6.06 3.74 -30.37
CA GLU A 307 4.97 3.02 -29.70
C GLU A 307 5.12 3.13 -28.18
N PRO A 308 4.02 3.02 -27.42
CA PRO A 308 4.10 2.77 -25.99
C PRO A 308 4.77 1.41 -25.73
N PHE A 309 5.81 1.38 -24.90
CA PHE A 309 6.57 0.17 -24.57
C PHE A 309 6.78 0.01 -23.07
N LYS A 310 6.89 -1.25 -22.61
CA LYS A 310 7.13 -1.59 -21.22
C LYS A 310 8.59 -1.35 -20.83
N VAL A 311 8.77 -0.70 -19.69
CA VAL A 311 10.06 -0.41 -19.08
C VAL A 311 10.04 -0.83 -17.62
N THR A 312 11.19 -1.23 -17.10
CA THR A 312 11.35 -1.68 -15.71
C THR A 312 12.17 -0.69 -14.88
N SER A 313 11.86 -0.62 -13.59
CA SER A 313 12.54 0.24 -12.61
C SER A 313 12.72 -0.48 -11.28
N HIS A 314 13.72 -0.05 -10.51
CA HIS A 314 13.96 -0.56 -9.17
C HIS A 314 13.13 0.23 -8.15
N HIS A 315 12.16 -0.43 -7.52
CA HIS A 315 11.34 0.13 -6.46
C HIS A 315 12.21 0.34 -5.19
N PRO A 316 12.00 1.41 -4.38
CA PRO A 316 12.75 1.63 -3.14
C PRO A 316 12.69 0.46 -2.14
N GLY A 317 11.59 -0.30 -2.15
CA GLY A 317 11.44 -1.55 -1.38
C GLY A 317 12.26 -2.74 -1.88
N GLY A 318 13.16 -2.53 -2.85
CA GLY A 318 14.15 -3.51 -3.28
C GLY A 318 13.65 -4.52 -4.33
N MET A 319 12.51 -4.28 -4.98
CA MET A 319 12.02 -5.18 -6.05
C MET A 319 12.04 -4.48 -7.40
N VAL A 320 11.92 -5.25 -8.48
CA VAL A 320 11.69 -4.69 -9.82
C VAL A 320 10.19 -4.53 -10.05
N SER A 321 9.82 -3.35 -10.53
CA SER A 321 8.48 -3.02 -11.01
C SER A 321 8.56 -2.55 -12.47
N TYR A 322 7.41 -2.25 -13.07
CA TYR A 322 7.33 -1.77 -14.45
C TYR A 322 6.36 -0.61 -14.63
N ALA A 323 6.52 0.09 -15.75
CA ALA A 323 5.61 1.09 -16.27
C ALA A 323 5.54 0.97 -17.80
N ILE A 324 4.52 1.57 -18.41
CA ILE A 324 4.49 1.80 -19.86
C ILE A 324 4.97 3.22 -20.13
N LEU A 325 5.93 3.36 -21.04
CA LEU A 325 6.45 4.64 -21.50
C LEU A 325 6.07 4.87 -22.95
N ARG A 326 5.56 6.07 -23.25
CA ARG A 326 5.36 6.55 -24.62
C ARG A 326 6.20 7.80 -24.85
N PRO A 327 7.21 7.74 -25.74
CA PRO A 327 8.04 8.90 -26.07
C PRO A 327 7.26 10.01 -26.81
N PRO A 328 7.72 11.26 -26.72
CA PRO A 328 7.17 12.36 -27.49
C PRO A 328 7.45 12.18 -28.99
N THR A 329 6.61 12.73 -29.86
CA THR A 329 6.82 12.69 -31.31
C THR A 329 7.95 13.63 -31.76
N LEU A 330 8.90 13.12 -32.57
CA LEU A 330 10.10 13.87 -33.00
C LEU A 330 9.83 15.06 -33.94
N ASN A 331 8.76 15.01 -34.73
CA ASN A 331 8.50 15.99 -35.81
C ASN A 331 7.67 17.21 -35.36
N MET A 332 7.57 17.46 -34.06
CA MET A 332 6.76 18.55 -33.52
C MET A 332 7.60 19.71 -32.98
N SER A 333 7.12 20.93 -33.20
CA SER A 333 7.66 22.12 -32.56
C SER A 333 7.13 22.25 -31.14
N CYS A 334 7.74 21.54 -30.20
CA CYS A 334 7.42 21.68 -28.78
C CYS A 334 8.24 22.79 -28.12
N PRO A 335 7.67 23.53 -27.16
CA PRO A 335 8.47 24.36 -26.28
C PRO A 335 9.39 23.44 -25.46
N LEU A 336 10.67 23.78 -25.34
CA LEU A 336 11.60 23.06 -24.47
C LEU A 336 11.96 23.96 -23.29
N ASP A 337 12.30 23.37 -22.15
CA ASP A 337 12.92 24.13 -21.07
C ASP A 337 14.38 24.52 -21.41
N SER A 338 15.06 25.18 -20.48
CA SER A 338 16.45 25.64 -20.68
C SER A 338 17.44 24.50 -20.92
N GLU A 339 17.09 23.26 -20.53
CA GLU A 339 17.90 22.06 -20.67
C GLU A 339 17.49 21.23 -21.90
N GLY A 340 16.58 21.73 -22.74
CA GLY A 340 16.12 21.00 -23.92
C GLY A 340 15.18 19.83 -23.60
N SER A 341 14.50 19.88 -22.45
CA SER A 341 13.68 18.78 -21.93
C SER A 341 12.18 19.07 -21.97
N LEU A 342 11.38 18.00 -22.01
CA LEU A 342 9.91 18.01 -21.95
C LEU A 342 9.40 17.48 -20.60
N PRO A 343 8.21 17.92 -20.14
CA PRO A 343 7.62 17.43 -18.90
C PRO A 343 7.08 16.00 -19.08
N ILE A 344 6.60 15.44 -17.98
CA ILE A 344 5.95 14.12 -17.95
C ILE A 344 4.43 14.30 -17.87
N LEU A 345 3.69 13.56 -18.69
CA LEU A 345 2.26 13.31 -18.54
C LEU A 345 2.09 11.97 -17.80
N LEU A 346 1.81 12.05 -16.50
CA LEU A 346 1.50 10.87 -15.68
C LEU A 346 0.03 10.50 -15.89
N GLN A 347 -0.21 9.28 -16.38
CA GLN A 347 -1.56 8.75 -16.61
C GLN A 347 -1.80 7.55 -15.69
N LEU A 348 -2.52 7.78 -14.59
CA LEU A 348 -2.80 6.79 -13.55
C LEU A 348 -4.04 5.97 -13.87
N HIS A 349 -3.96 4.65 -13.75
CA HIS A 349 -5.05 3.72 -14.06
C HIS A 349 -6.04 3.55 -12.89
N GLY A 350 -7.23 3.03 -13.21
CA GLY A 350 -8.25 2.67 -12.23
C GLY A 350 -7.92 1.38 -11.46
N ALA A 351 -8.69 1.10 -10.40
CA ALA A 351 -8.52 -0.10 -9.58
C ALA A 351 -8.86 -1.36 -10.39
N GLY A 352 -8.05 -2.42 -10.22
CA GLY A 352 -8.21 -3.68 -10.92
C GLY A 352 -7.79 -3.66 -12.40
N VAL A 353 -7.07 -2.62 -12.85
CA VAL A 353 -6.63 -2.48 -14.24
C VAL A 353 -5.12 -2.60 -14.33
N GLU A 354 -4.62 -3.54 -15.14
CA GLU A 354 -3.18 -3.67 -15.43
C GLU A 354 -2.69 -2.52 -16.31
N ALA A 355 -1.53 -1.91 -15.97
CA ALA A 355 -0.96 -0.83 -16.78
C ALA A 355 -0.56 -1.31 -18.20
N ASP A 356 -0.20 -2.58 -18.33
CA ASP A 356 0.13 -3.20 -19.62
C ASP A 356 -1.09 -3.58 -20.47
N ASN A 357 -2.31 -3.42 -19.94
CA ASN A 357 -3.52 -3.65 -20.72
C ASN A 357 -3.61 -2.66 -21.89
N ASP A 358 -4.05 -3.13 -23.06
CA ASP A 358 -4.18 -2.31 -24.27
C ASP A 358 -5.00 -1.03 -24.05
N ILE A 359 -6.05 -1.08 -23.22
CA ILE A 359 -6.88 0.09 -22.89
C ILE A 359 -6.05 1.18 -22.22
N VAL A 360 -5.16 0.82 -21.30
CA VAL A 360 -4.29 1.78 -20.59
C VAL A 360 -3.13 2.21 -21.49
N ARG A 361 -2.42 1.22 -22.06
CA ARG A 361 -1.26 1.42 -22.93
C ARG A 361 -1.54 2.38 -24.09
N HIS A 362 -2.74 2.30 -24.66
CA HIS A 362 -3.17 3.10 -25.82
C HIS A 362 -4.16 4.22 -25.47
N ALA A 363 -4.37 4.52 -24.19
CA ALA A 363 -5.37 5.51 -23.75
C ALA A 363 -5.17 6.91 -24.36
N LEU A 364 -3.92 7.26 -24.70
CA LEU A 364 -3.54 8.58 -25.23
C LEU A 364 -3.24 8.57 -26.75
N ASP A 365 -3.43 7.45 -27.44
CA ASP A 365 -3.17 7.35 -28.89
C ASP A 365 -3.94 8.37 -29.74
N PRO A 366 -5.21 8.72 -29.42
CA PRO A 366 -5.93 9.80 -30.11
C PRO A 366 -5.27 11.19 -30.01
N LEU A 367 -4.29 11.35 -29.11
CA LEU A 367 -3.52 12.58 -28.91
C LEU A 367 -2.04 12.33 -29.25
N PRO A 368 -1.68 12.14 -30.54
CA PRO A 368 -0.29 11.91 -30.94
C PRO A 368 0.59 13.14 -30.78
N GLY A 369 0.00 14.32 -30.67
CA GLY A 369 0.70 15.60 -30.67
C GLY A 369 1.02 16.20 -29.30
N LEU A 370 1.15 15.38 -28.25
CA LEU A 370 1.43 15.88 -26.90
C LEU A 370 2.93 16.18 -26.72
N CYS A 371 3.26 17.39 -26.25
CA CYS A 371 4.62 17.80 -25.90
C CYS A 371 5.04 17.30 -24.52
N ALA A 372 5.01 15.98 -24.32
CA ALA A 372 5.38 15.33 -23.06
C ALA A 372 5.86 13.89 -23.27
N TRP A 373 6.61 13.39 -22.30
CA TRP A 373 6.77 11.96 -22.09
C TRP A 373 5.52 11.43 -21.39
N ALA A 374 4.78 10.50 -21.99
CA ALA A 374 3.64 9.90 -21.32
C ALA A 374 4.08 8.63 -20.57
N LEU A 375 3.72 8.55 -19.29
CA LEU A 375 4.07 7.45 -18.40
C LEU A 375 2.81 6.89 -17.76
N PHE A 376 2.65 5.57 -17.85
CA PHE A 376 1.57 4.80 -17.23
C PHE A 376 2.19 3.86 -16.20
N PRO A 377 2.36 4.30 -14.94
CA PRO A 377 2.92 3.48 -13.88
C PRO A 377 1.93 2.39 -13.44
N THR A 378 2.43 1.37 -12.75
CA THR A 378 1.59 0.28 -12.21
C THR A 378 1.23 0.50 -10.74
N GLY A 379 2.05 1.19 -9.96
CA GLY A 379 1.88 1.17 -8.50
C GLY A 379 2.17 -0.21 -7.91
N SER A 380 2.93 -1.06 -8.61
CA SER A 380 3.27 -2.46 -8.29
C SER A 380 2.20 -3.55 -8.49
N THR A 381 0.91 -3.20 -8.63
CA THR A 381 -0.21 -4.15 -8.85
C THR A 381 -1.37 -3.47 -9.62
N PRO A 382 -2.35 -4.20 -10.18
CA PRO A 382 -3.59 -3.62 -10.74
C PRO A 382 -4.39 -2.72 -9.82
N TRP A 383 -4.17 -2.86 -8.52
CA TRP A 383 -4.80 -2.05 -7.47
C TRP A 383 -3.87 -0.94 -6.96
N SER A 384 -2.79 -0.69 -7.70
CA SER A 384 -1.86 0.41 -7.46
C SER A 384 -1.20 0.34 -6.09
N GLY A 385 -0.98 -0.88 -5.61
CA GLY A 385 -0.46 -1.19 -4.28
C GLY A 385 -1.45 -0.82 -3.20
N ASP A 386 -1.25 0.35 -2.59
CA ASP A 386 -2.06 0.92 -1.53
C ASP A 386 -2.88 2.12 -2.03
N ASP A 387 -3.58 1.98 -3.17
CA ASP A 387 -4.37 3.05 -3.81
C ASP A 387 -3.55 4.31 -4.15
N TRP A 388 -2.36 4.13 -4.74
CA TRP A 388 -1.44 5.22 -5.09
C TRP A 388 -0.91 6.02 -3.89
N HIS A 389 -0.87 5.44 -2.68
CA HIS A 389 -0.47 6.15 -1.45
C HIS A 389 1.04 6.07 -1.18
N VAL A 390 1.50 5.31 -0.18
CA VAL A 390 2.91 5.31 0.23
C VAL A 390 3.72 4.42 -0.70
N TRP A 391 3.27 3.17 -0.87
CA TRP A 391 3.96 2.18 -1.67
C TRP A 391 3.74 2.42 -3.16
N GLY A 392 2.47 2.59 -3.57
CA GLY A 392 2.12 2.81 -4.97
C GLY A 392 2.73 4.08 -5.54
N PHE A 393 2.82 5.16 -4.76
CA PHE A 393 3.43 6.41 -5.25
C PHE A 393 4.96 6.37 -5.28
N ALA A 394 5.60 5.61 -4.38
CA ALA A 394 7.04 5.37 -4.45
C ALA A 394 7.43 4.67 -5.76
N ASP A 395 6.57 3.79 -6.28
CA ASP A 395 6.69 3.17 -7.60
C ASP A 395 6.57 4.19 -8.74
N VAL A 396 5.58 5.08 -8.68
CA VAL A 396 5.43 6.19 -9.66
C VAL A 396 6.71 7.02 -9.73
N GLU A 397 7.23 7.45 -8.58
CA GLU A 397 8.44 8.27 -8.53
C GLU A 397 9.70 7.49 -8.99
N ALA A 398 9.77 6.19 -8.71
CA ALA A 398 10.86 5.34 -9.19
C ALA A 398 10.84 5.21 -10.72
N ALA A 399 9.66 5.02 -11.32
CA ALA A 399 9.49 5.00 -12.76
C ALA A 399 9.86 6.34 -13.40
N VAL A 400 9.42 7.47 -12.82
CA VAL A 400 9.79 8.82 -13.26
C VAL A 400 11.31 9.02 -13.26
N ARG A 401 11.99 8.65 -12.17
CA ARG A 401 13.45 8.77 -12.04
C ARG A 401 14.23 7.85 -12.99
N ALA A 402 13.60 6.80 -13.50
CA ALA A 402 14.24 5.84 -14.40
C ALA A 402 14.23 6.26 -15.88
N ILE A 403 13.38 7.23 -16.29
CA ILE A 403 13.25 7.67 -17.69
C ILE A 403 14.60 8.07 -18.33
N PRO A 404 15.50 8.83 -17.68
CA PRO A 404 16.80 9.14 -18.26
C PRO A 404 17.61 7.88 -18.65
N GLY A 405 17.59 6.84 -17.81
CA GLY A 405 18.26 5.57 -18.11
C GLY A 405 17.61 4.81 -19.26
N TRP A 406 16.29 4.89 -19.42
CA TRP A 406 15.57 4.31 -20.55
C TRP A 406 15.91 5.02 -21.87
N ILE A 407 16.00 6.37 -21.86
CA ILE A 407 16.44 7.20 -22.99
C ILE A 407 17.82 6.75 -23.49
N GLU A 408 18.76 6.54 -22.56
CA GLU A 408 20.10 6.05 -22.88
C GLU A 408 20.07 4.62 -23.47
N SER A 409 19.29 3.73 -22.86
CA SER A 409 19.19 2.31 -23.24
C SER A 409 18.73 2.11 -24.69
N ILE A 410 17.72 2.89 -25.11
CA ILE A 410 17.14 2.82 -26.46
C ILE A 410 17.81 3.78 -27.46
N ARG A 411 18.81 4.57 -27.02
CA ARG A 411 19.49 5.60 -27.82
C ARG A 411 18.52 6.63 -28.42
N TRP A 412 17.60 7.11 -27.62
CA TRP A 412 16.66 8.15 -28.03
C TRP A 412 17.40 9.45 -28.41
N THR A 413 17.02 10.06 -29.53
CA THR A 413 17.67 11.27 -30.08
C THR A 413 16.78 12.51 -30.06
N GLY A 414 15.57 12.41 -29.51
CA GLY A 414 14.65 13.54 -29.36
C GLY A 414 14.90 14.37 -28.12
N PRO A 415 13.89 15.16 -27.70
CA PRO A 415 13.97 15.97 -26.47
C PRO A 415 14.26 15.14 -25.22
N GLY A 416 14.93 15.76 -24.24
CA GLY A 416 15.14 15.18 -22.92
C GLY A 416 13.85 15.11 -22.08
N VAL A 417 13.97 14.70 -20.83
CA VAL A 417 12.85 14.64 -19.86
C VAL A 417 13.15 15.50 -18.65
N ASN A 418 12.18 16.32 -18.25
CA ASN A 418 12.20 17.06 -16.99
C ASN A 418 11.42 16.26 -15.95
N ILE A 419 12.15 15.49 -15.14
CA ILE A 419 11.58 14.61 -14.13
C ILE A 419 10.94 15.35 -12.94
N GLU A 420 11.10 16.67 -12.86
CA GLU A 420 10.54 17.49 -11.77
C GLU A 420 9.21 18.16 -12.16
N ARG A 421 8.74 18.03 -13.41
CA ARG A 421 7.54 18.72 -13.91
C ARG A 421 6.53 17.73 -14.49
N TRP A 422 5.39 17.58 -13.80
CA TRP A 422 4.35 16.61 -14.14
C TRP A 422 3.01 17.28 -14.46
N LEU A 423 2.39 16.89 -15.57
CA LEU A 423 0.94 16.96 -15.73
C LEU A 423 0.38 15.61 -15.27
N VAL A 424 -0.49 15.61 -14.26
CA VAL A 424 -1.04 14.36 -13.71
C VAL A 424 -2.49 14.20 -14.12
N SER A 425 -2.84 13.03 -14.64
CA SER A 425 -4.17 12.68 -15.11
C SER A 425 -4.48 11.24 -14.73
N GLY A 426 -5.75 10.91 -14.54
CA GLY A 426 -6.14 9.55 -14.15
C GLY A 426 -7.64 9.36 -14.07
N HIS A 427 -8.07 8.11 -14.20
CA HIS A 427 -9.47 7.69 -14.14
C HIS A 427 -9.77 6.86 -12.88
N SER A 428 -10.94 7.07 -12.24
CA SER A 428 -11.39 6.25 -11.10
C SER A 428 -10.39 6.28 -9.93
N ASN A 429 -9.80 5.15 -9.53
CA ASN A 429 -8.70 5.11 -8.56
C ASN A 429 -7.52 5.98 -9.00
N GLY A 430 -7.19 6.01 -10.29
CA GLY A 430 -6.17 6.91 -10.83
C GLY A 430 -6.59 8.39 -10.80
N GLY A 431 -7.89 8.68 -10.83
CA GLY A 431 -8.41 10.03 -10.57
C GLY A 431 -8.20 10.44 -9.11
N GLN A 432 -8.33 9.50 -8.17
CA GLN A 432 -7.93 9.69 -6.77
C GLN A 432 -6.40 9.84 -6.65
N GLY A 433 -5.60 9.05 -7.38
CA GLY A 433 -4.15 9.18 -7.42
C GLY A 433 -3.69 10.54 -7.96
N THR A 434 -4.48 11.13 -8.88
CA THR A 434 -4.25 12.49 -9.38
C THR A 434 -4.46 13.54 -8.28
N TRP A 435 -5.48 13.36 -7.45
CA TRP A 435 -5.65 14.19 -6.25
C TRP A 435 -4.50 14.01 -5.27
N TYR A 436 -4.06 12.77 -5.03
CA TYR A 436 -2.92 12.48 -4.16
C TYR A 436 -1.66 13.20 -4.64
N ALA A 437 -1.29 13.06 -5.92
CA ALA A 437 -0.14 13.73 -6.50
C ALA A 437 -0.22 15.26 -6.36
N LEU A 438 -1.38 15.84 -6.69
CA LEU A 438 -1.62 17.28 -6.61
C LEU A 438 -1.44 17.83 -5.18
N THR A 439 -1.95 17.12 -4.18
CA THR A 439 -1.91 17.60 -2.79
C THR A 439 -0.60 17.28 -2.09
N HIS A 440 0.14 16.26 -2.52
CA HIS A 440 1.36 15.77 -1.86
C HIS A 440 2.66 16.14 -2.59
N ARG A 441 2.62 16.48 -3.87
CA ARG A 441 3.78 16.95 -4.65
C ARG A 441 3.45 18.26 -5.41
N PRO A 442 2.94 19.30 -4.73
CA PRO A 442 2.44 20.50 -5.42
C PRO A 442 3.55 21.28 -6.16
N ASP A 443 4.83 21.11 -5.82
CA ASP A 443 5.95 21.70 -6.58
C ASP A 443 6.29 20.93 -7.86
N ASN A 444 6.03 19.63 -7.90
CA ASN A 444 6.24 18.82 -9.10
C ASN A 444 5.06 18.93 -10.09
N VAL A 445 3.84 19.06 -9.59
CA VAL A 445 2.62 19.08 -10.40
C VAL A 445 2.39 20.46 -11.00
N LEU A 446 2.57 20.59 -12.32
CA LEU A 446 2.29 21.82 -13.06
C LEU A 446 0.81 21.98 -13.43
N ALA A 447 0.10 20.87 -13.61
CA ALA A 447 -1.33 20.82 -13.90
C ALA A 447 -1.91 19.44 -13.55
N ALA A 448 -3.20 19.38 -13.22
CA ALA A 448 -3.87 18.13 -12.87
C ALA A 448 -5.23 17.95 -13.58
N ALA A 449 -5.53 16.74 -14.02
CA ALA A 449 -6.77 16.36 -14.67
C ALA A 449 -7.39 15.08 -14.06
N PRO A 450 -8.00 15.17 -12.86
CA PRO A 450 -8.68 14.03 -12.25
C PRO A 450 -10.01 13.74 -12.97
N VAL A 451 -10.19 12.51 -13.44
CA VAL A 451 -11.37 12.05 -14.19
C VAL A 451 -12.12 10.98 -13.41
N SER A 452 -13.40 11.20 -13.12
CA SER A 452 -14.25 10.25 -12.35
C SER A 452 -13.60 9.70 -11.07
N GLY A 453 -12.76 10.50 -10.40
CA GLY A 453 -12.04 10.09 -9.19
C GLY A 453 -12.81 10.40 -7.92
N TYR A 454 -12.76 9.48 -6.95
CA TYR A 454 -13.32 9.73 -5.62
C TYR A 454 -12.41 10.66 -4.80
N SER A 455 -13.01 11.38 -3.85
CA SER A 455 -12.28 12.34 -2.98
C SER A 455 -11.41 11.63 -1.94
N SER A 456 -11.93 10.55 -1.36
CA SER A 456 -11.31 9.74 -0.31
C SER A 456 -12.07 8.42 -0.14
N ILE A 457 -11.41 7.38 0.36
CA ILE A 457 -12.01 6.04 0.52
C ILE A 457 -13.25 6.11 1.43
N GLN A 458 -13.16 6.90 2.51
CA GLN A 458 -14.23 7.05 3.50
C GLN A 458 -15.45 7.82 2.96
N ASN A 459 -15.26 8.70 1.98
CA ASN A 459 -16.38 9.35 1.32
C ASN A 459 -16.94 8.49 0.18
N TYR A 460 -16.12 7.60 -0.40
CA TYR A 460 -16.51 6.75 -1.52
C TYR A 460 -17.49 5.66 -1.06
N VAL A 461 -17.09 4.90 -0.03
CA VAL A 461 -17.95 3.94 0.65
C VAL A 461 -17.94 4.25 2.15
N PRO A 462 -18.95 4.94 2.68
CA PRO A 462 -18.96 5.41 4.07
C PRO A 462 -18.86 4.30 5.11
N TYR A 463 -18.24 4.63 6.25
CA TYR A 463 -18.01 3.70 7.36
C TYR A 463 -19.17 3.73 8.39
N ASP A 464 -20.31 4.33 8.04
CA ASP A 464 -21.42 4.61 8.97
C ASP A 464 -22.04 3.35 9.61
N LEU A 465 -21.96 2.20 8.94
CA LEU A 465 -22.47 0.91 9.44
C LEU A 465 -21.38 -0.01 10.02
N TRP A 466 -20.19 0.51 10.32
CA TRP A 466 -19.20 -0.21 11.13
C TRP A 466 -19.71 -0.47 12.54
N ARG A 467 -19.02 -1.34 13.30
CA ARG A 467 -19.37 -1.60 14.71
C ARG A 467 -19.39 -0.28 15.51
N PRO A 468 -20.39 -0.08 16.39
CA PRO A 468 -20.37 1.06 17.30
C PRO A 468 -19.09 1.10 18.12
N MET A 469 -18.46 2.28 18.19
CA MET A 469 -17.19 2.48 18.87
C MET A 469 -17.16 3.84 19.60
N PRO A 470 -16.31 4.02 20.63
CA PRO A 470 -16.15 5.32 21.28
C PRO A 470 -15.75 6.42 20.29
N PRO A 471 -16.23 7.67 20.45
CA PRO A 471 -15.85 8.77 19.55
C PRO A 471 -14.34 9.02 19.46
N SER A 472 -13.60 8.81 20.56
CA SER A 472 -12.14 8.90 20.59
C SER A 472 -11.47 7.82 19.75
N VAL A 473 -12.03 6.60 19.74
CA VAL A 473 -11.57 5.49 18.92
C VAL A 473 -11.79 5.84 17.44
N ARG A 474 -13.01 6.27 17.09
CA ARG A 474 -13.35 6.69 15.72
C ARG A 474 -12.42 7.80 15.21
N ALA A 475 -12.16 8.81 16.05
CA ALA A 475 -11.29 9.92 15.69
C ALA A 475 -9.88 9.47 15.32
N LEU A 476 -9.29 8.52 16.05
CA LEU A 476 -7.95 8.00 15.77
C LEU A 476 -7.88 7.20 14.45
N LEU A 477 -8.93 6.43 14.12
CA LEU A 477 -9.05 5.76 12.82
C LEU A 477 -9.08 6.78 11.69
N ASP A 478 -9.96 7.77 11.76
CA ASP A 478 -10.10 8.81 10.75
C ASP A 478 -8.82 9.65 10.61
N THR A 479 -8.16 9.93 11.74
CA THR A 479 -6.87 10.62 11.81
C THR A 479 -5.77 9.84 11.09
N SER A 480 -5.68 8.52 11.28
CA SER A 480 -4.64 7.68 10.64
C SER A 480 -4.76 7.65 9.10
N LEU A 481 -5.94 8.00 8.57
CA LEU A 481 -6.22 8.06 7.13
C LEU A 481 -6.24 9.50 6.59
N SER A 482 -5.92 10.51 7.40
CA SER A 482 -6.09 11.92 7.00
C SER A 482 -5.20 12.36 5.83
N SER A 483 -4.07 11.68 5.59
CA SER A 483 -3.25 11.94 4.39
C SER A 483 -3.95 11.51 3.10
N TYR A 484 -4.99 10.68 3.18
CA TYR A 484 -5.72 10.15 2.02
C TYR A 484 -7.10 10.79 1.86
N ARG A 485 -7.35 11.85 2.64
CA ARG A 485 -8.55 12.66 2.61
C ARG A 485 -8.28 13.95 1.86
N HIS A 486 -8.20 13.84 0.54
CA HIS A 486 -7.76 14.93 -0.34
C HIS A 486 -8.61 16.19 -0.22
N GLU A 487 -9.89 16.03 0.12
CA GLU A 487 -10.80 17.14 0.39
C GLU A 487 -10.30 18.08 1.50
N LEU A 488 -9.43 17.59 2.40
CA LEU A 488 -8.83 18.36 3.49
C LEU A 488 -7.54 19.09 3.09
N LEU A 489 -6.97 18.76 1.93
CA LEU A 489 -5.63 19.20 1.49
C LEU A 489 -5.67 20.15 0.28
N LEU A 490 -6.88 20.54 -0.18
CA LEU A 490 -7.08 21.33 -1.40
C LEU A 490 -6.54 22.77 -1.36
N GLU A 491 -6.09 23.27 -0.21
CA GLU A 491 -5.32 24.53 -0.14
C GLU A 491 -3.98 24.41 -0.89
N ASN A 492 -3.42 23.19 -0.99
CA ASN A 492 -2.16 22.91 -1.68
C ASN A 492 -2.28 23.12 -3.20
N ALA A 493 -3.49 23.09 -3.74
CA ALA A 493 -3.77 23.25 -5.17
C ALA A 493 -3.63 24.69 -5.67
N LYS A 494 -3.54 25.70 -4.78
CA LYS A 494 -3.53 27.10 -5.20
C LYS A 494 -2.32 27.40 -6.09
N GLY A 495 -2.56 27.94 -7.29
CA GLY A 495 -1.53 28.24 -8.29
C GLY A 495 -1.23 27.10 -9.26
N ILE A 496 -1.99 26.01 -9.22
CA ILE A 496 -1.90 24.89 -10.15
C ILE A 496 -3.20 24.82 -10.96
N SER A 497 -3.10 24.70 -12.28
CA SER A 497 -4.26 24.59 -13.18
C SER A 497 -4.92 23.22 -13.05
N ILE A 498 -6.25 23.17 -12.89
CA ILE A 498 -6.98 21.90 -12.73
C ILE A 498 -8.16 21.81 -13.70
N LEU A 499 -8.28 20.68 -14.40
CA LEU A 499 -9.48 20.31 -15.16
C LEU A 499 -10.09 19.02 -14.61
N GLN A 500 -11.22 19.13 -13.93
CA GLN A 500 -11.99 17.99 -13.49
C GLN A 500 -12.96 17.55 -14.60
N GLN A 501 -13.10 16.25 -14.81
CA GLN A 501 -14.10 15.69 -15.70
C GLN A 501 -14.86 14.52 -15.06
N HIS A 502 -16.16 14.43 -15.28
CA HIS A 502 -16.96 13.35 -14.69
C HIS A 502 -18.22 13.03 -15.53
N GLY A 503 -18.57 11.76 -15.67
CA GLY A 503 -19.86 11.34 -16.23
C GLY A 503 -21.05 11.75 -15.33
N SER A 504 -22.11 12.34 -15.90
CA SER A 504 -23.23 12.87 -15.09
C SER A 504 -24.06 11.77 -14.40
N ILE A 505 -23.99 10.53 -14.91
CA ILE A 505 -24.70 9.35 -14.41
C ILE A 505 -23.73 8.22 -14.07
N ASP A 506 -22.50 8.58 -13.66
CA ASP A 506 -21.48 7.63 -13.20
C ASP A 506 -22.04 6.68 -12.13
N ASP A 507 -22.05 5.40 -12.46
CA ASP A 507 -22.66 4.30 -11.74
C ASP A 507 -21.68 3.57 -10.82
N ASN A 508 -20.40 3.96 -10.82
CA ASN A 508 -19.38 3.36 -9.98
C ASN A 508 -18.73 4.37 -9.04
N VAL A 509 -18.37 5.57 -9.50
CA VAL A 509 -17.93 6.67 -8.63
C VAL A 509 -18.91 7.82 -8.81
N PRO A 510 -19.80 8.12 -7.85
CA PRO A 510 -20.83 9.13 -8.08
C PRO A 510 -20.23 10.51 -8.38
N ALA A 511 -20.83 11.22 -9.34
CA ALA A 511 -20.43 12.60 -9.73
C ALA A 511 -20.38 13.60 -8.56
N PHE A 512 -21.04 13.26 -7.43
CA PHE A 512 -20.89 13.95 -6.15
C PHE A 512 -19.43 14.24 -5.79
N HIS A 513 -18.49 13.32 -6.02
CA HIS A 513 -17.09 13.52 -5.66
C HIS A 513 -16.45 14.69 -6.42
N SER A 514 -16.57 14.75 -7.75
CA SER A 514 -16.02 15.89 -8.50
C SER A 514 -16.79 17.18 -8.25
N ARG A 515 -18.11 17.12 -8.00
CA ARG A 515 -18.89 18.31 -7.59
C ARG A 515 -18.37 18.87 -6.25
N LEU A 516 -18.12 18.00 -5.28
CA LEU A 516 -17.56 18.36 -3.98
C LEU A 516 -16.16 18.97 -4.12
N MET A 517 -15.27 18.30 -4.85
CA MET A 517 -13.89 18.77 -5.07
C MET A 517 -13.88 20.11 -5.81
N SER A 518 -14.72 20.30 -6.83
CA SER A 518 -14.91 21.59 -7.52
C SER A 518 -15.38 22.70 -6.58
N GLN A 519 -16.36 22.42 -5.72
CA GLN A 519 -16.82 23.38 -4.72
C GLN A 519 -15.69 23.77 -3.77
N LEU A 520 -14.97 22.79 -3.22
CA LEU A 520 -13.91 23.03 -2.22
C LEU A 520 -12.69 23.73 -2.82
N LEU A 521 -12.29 23.40 -4.05
CA LEU A 521 -11.21 24.09 -4.78
C LEU A 521 -11.54 25.57 -4.99
N LYS A 522 -12.79 25.87 -5.36
CA LYS A 522 -13.24 27.26 -5.49
C LYS A 522 -13.22 28.00 -4.15
N GLN A 523 -13.58 27.33 -3.06
CA GLN A 523 -13.51 27.89 -1.71
C GLN A 523 -12.06 28.10 -1.23
N SER A 524 -11.11 27.25 -1.64
CA SER A 524 -9.68 27.42 -1.33
C SER A 524 -8.97 28.44 -2.24
N GLY A 525 -9.65 28.94 -3.27
CA GLY A 525 -9.10 29.90 -4.23
C GLY A 525 -8.13 29.29 -5.23
N ALA A 526 -8.25 27.98 -5.50
CA ALA A 526 -7.52 27.30 -6.56
C ALA A 526 -8.20 27.48 -7.93
N ASP A 527 -7.41 27.43 -9.00
CA ASP A 527 -7.92 27.52 -10.37
C ASP A 527 -8.39 26.14 -10.85
N SER A 528 -9.70 25.95 -10.96
CA SER A 528 -10.28 24.69 -11.40
C SER A 528 -11.48 24.89 -12.31
N THR A 529 -11.45 24.18 -13.44
CA THR A 529 -12.58 23.99 -14.34
C THR A 529 -13.20 22.63 -14.09
N TYR A 530 -14.54 22.55 -14.04
CA TYR A 530 -15.27 21.29 -13.93
C TYR A 530 -16.15 21.07 -15.17
N VAL A 531 -15.95 19.92 -15.82
CA VAL A 531 -16.70 19.46 -16.98
C VAL A 531 -17.50 18.21 -16.60
N GLU A 532 -18.81 18.38 -16.47
CA GLU A 532 -19.71 17.25 -16.31
C GLU A 532 -20.23 16.80 -17.69
N LEU A 533 -20.12 15.52 -18.00
CA LEU A 533 -20.47 14.94 -19.29
C LEU A 533 -21.90 14.35 -19.26
N PRO A 534 -22.89 14.98 -19.91
CA PRO A 534 -24.28 14.54 -19.83
C PRO A 534 -24.48 13.12 -20.39
N GLY A 535 -25.14 12.27 -19.61
CA GLY A 535 -25.51 10.91 -19.99
C GLY A 535 -24.36 9.91 -20.09
N LYS A 536 -23.15 10.27 -19.65
CA LYS A 536 -22.01 9.36 -19.58
C LYS A 536 -21.93 8.67 -18.21
N ASN A 537 -21.69 7.35 -18.25
CA ASN A 537 -21.44 6.49 -17.07
C ASN A 537 -19.97 6.57 -16.63
N HIS A 538 -19.56 5.66 -15.74
CA HIS A 538 -18.19 5.60 -15.22
C HIS A 538 -17.11 5.44 -16.29
N TRP A 539 -17.39 4.61 -17.30
CA TRP A 539 -16.45 4.28 -18.35
C TRP A 539 -17.09 4.42 -19.73
N PHE A 540 -16.31 4.92 -20.70
CA PHE A 540 -16.62 4.93 -22.13
C PHE A 540 -15.34 5.15 -22.94
N ASP A 541 -15.34 4.72 -24.21
CA ASP A 541 -14.19 4.90 -25.10
C ASP A 541 -13.83 6.37 -25.28
N GLY A 542 -12.55 6.70 -25.11
CA GLY A 542 -12.05 8.07 -25.21
C GLY A 542 -12.29 8.95 -23.97
N ILE A 543 -12.66 8.36 -22.82
CA ILE A 543 -12.84 9.10 -21.56
C ILE A 543 -11.64 9.96 -21.17
N MET A 544 -10.42 9.52 -21.49
CA MET A 544 -9.17 10.25 -21.22
C MET A 544 -8.74 11.21 -22.33
N THR A 545 -9.49 11.30 -23.43
CA THR A 545 -9.11 12.07 -24.63
C THR A 545 -10.28 12.90 -25.18
N THR A 546 -11.23 13.26 -24.31
CA THR A 546 -12.31 14.19 -24.64
C THR A 546 -11.75 15.54 -25.10
N GLU A 547 -12.56 16.31 -25.84
CA GLU A 547 -12.14 17.60 -26.38
C GLU A 547 -11.64 18.56 -25.29
N SER A 548 -12.31 18.59 -24.12
CA SER A 548 -11.90 19.39 -22.98
C SER A 548 -10.54 18.97 -22.42
N LEU A 549 -10.30 17.67 -22.26
CA LEU A 549 -9.01 17.15 -21.80
C LEU A 549 -7.90 17.43 -22.82
N ARG A 550 -8.17 17.22 -24.11
CA ARG A 550 -7.24 17.52 -25.20
C ARG A 550 -6.79 18.98 -25.17
N GLN A 551 -7.73 19.91 -25.15
CA GLN A 551 -7.43 21.34 -25.10
C GLN A 551 -6.64 21.72 -23.85
N PHE A 552 -6.99 21.14 -22.70
CA PHE A 552 -6.27 21.38 -21.46
C PHE A 552 -4.83 20.85 -21.51
N PHE A 553 -4.63 19.61 -21.97
CA PHE A 553 -3.30 19.03 -22.12
C PHE A 553 -2.44 19.87 -23.08
N GLU A 554 -2.95 20.19 -24.27
CA GLU A 554 -2.25 21.03 -25.24
C GLU A 554 -1.89 22.41 -24.64
N GLN A 555 -2.82 23.06 -23.94
CA GLN A 555 -2.58 24.36 -23.33
C GLN A 555 -1.50 24.31 -22.24
N GLN A 556 -1.60 23.37 -21.31
CA GLN A 556 -0.66 23.28 -20.17
C GLN A 556 0.73 22.81 -20.63
N LEU A 557 0.78 21.83 -21.53
CA LEU A 557 2.04 21.33 -22.11
C LEU A 557 2.69 22.33 -23.07
N ASN A 558 1.96 23.25 -23.68
CA ASN A 558 2.59 24.34 -24.44
C ASN A 558 3.10 25.49 -23.53
N GLY A 559 2.62 25.55 -22.28
CA GLY A 559 3.00 26.56 -21.30
C GLY A 559 4.07 26.13 -20.29
N PHE A 560 4.47 24.85 -20.25
CA PHE A 560 5.25 24.31 -19.12
C PHE A 560 6.62 24.96 -18.91
N ALA A 561 7.25 25.46 -19.99
CA ALA A 561 8.58 26.07 -19.93
C ALA A 561 8.62 27.34 -19.06
N GLN A 562 7.45 27.84 -18.64
CA GLN A 562 7.38 28.91 -17.65
C GLN A 562 7.87 28.42 -16.27
N PRO A 563 8.72 29.20 -15.58
CA PRO A 563 9.14 28.89 -14.22
C PRO A 563 7.97 28.88 -13.25
N LEU A 564 8.01 27.97 -12.27
CA LEU A 564 7.07 27.98 -11.15
C LEU A 564 7.24 29.29 -10.36
N ARG A 565 6.14 30.02 -10.13
CA ARG A 565 6.15 31.28 -9.38
C ARG A 565 5.13 31.22 -8.24
N ALA A 566 5.59 31.55 -7.04
CA ALA A 566 4.70 31.71 -5.90
C ALA A 566 3.68 32.83 -6.16
N PRO A 567 2.38 32.62 -5.87
CA PRO A 567 1.40 33.70 -5.86
C PRO A 567 1.63 34.63 -4.66
N GLU A 568 0.97 35.79 -4.64
CA GLU A 568 1.05 36.77 -3.53
C GLU A 568 0.74 36.17 -2.15
N ALA A 569 -0.14 35.16 -2.11
CA ALA A 569 -0.40 34.38 -0.91
C ALA A 569 -0.81 32.95 -1.26
N PHE A 570 -0.37 31.99 -0.47
CA PHE A 570 -0.75 30.58 -0.56
C PHE A 570 -0.74 29.91 0.81
N ALA A 571 -1.17 28.65 0.86
CA ALA A 571 -1.11 27.84 2.06
C ALA A 571 -0.63 26.43 1.72
N LEU A 572 0.03 25.80 2.69
CA LEU A 572 0.41 24.39 2.67
C LEU A 572 -0.27 23.71 3.87
N ALA A 573 -1.12 22.73 3.60
CA ALA A 573 -1.78 21.86 4.56
C ALA A 573 -1.23 20.44 4.46
N VAL A 574 -0.84 19.85 5.59
CA VAL A 574 -0.15 18.56 5.66
C VAL A 574 -0.76 17.72 6.78
N ALA A 575 -1.21 16.51 6.45
CA ALA A 575 -1.66 15.52 7.45
C ALA A 575 -0.48 14.71 8.01
N ASN A 576 0.42 14.28 7.14
CA ASN A 576 1.66 13.61 7.49
C ASN A 576 2.84 14.22 6.71
N PRO A 577 3.83 14.83 7.39
CA PRO A 577 5.02 15.36 6.74
C PRO A 577 5.76 14.35 5.85
N ALA A 578 5.80 13.07 6.22
CA ALA A 578 6.49 12.04 5.44
C ALA A 578 5.86 11.78 4.06
N ASP A 579 4.58 12.10 3.90
CA ASP A 579 3.83 11.91 2.66
C ASP A 579 3.89 13.15 1.76
N SER A 580 4.29 14.31 2.28
CA SER A 580 4.09 15.60 1.62
C SER A 580 5.42 16.28 1.28
N GLY A 581 5.54 16.73 0.03
CA GLY A 581 6.64 17.56 -0.43
C GLY A 581 6.37 19.06 -0.22
N PRO A 582 7.30 19.91 -0.69
CA PRO A 582 7.18 21.35 -0.56
C PRO A 582 6.09 21.94 -1.45
N LYS A 583 5.61 23.15 -1.05
CA LYS A 583 4.82 24.05 -1.87
C LYS A 583 5.50 25.42 -1.96
N PHE A 584 5.82 25.82 -3.19
CA PHE A 584 6.71 26.92 -3.52
C PHE A 584 7.96 26.93 -2.61
N GLY A 585 8.56 25.76 -2.44
CA GLY A 585 9.74 25.53 -1.60
C GLY A 585 9.52 25.53 -0.09
N VAL A 586 8.31 25.84 0.42
CA VAL A 586 8.00 25.73 1.87
C VAL A 586 7.61 24.30 2.18
N GLU A 587 8.23 23.70 3.20
CA GLU A 587 8.04 22.29 3.55
C GLU A 587 7.79 22.15 5.05
N ILE A 588 6.72 21.47 5.47
CA ILE A 588 6.47 21.17 6.89
C ILE A 588 7.25 19.90 7.23
N LEU A 589 8.14 19.97 8.23
CA LEU A 589 9.00 18.85 8.62
C LEU A 589 8.42 18.05 9.79
N HIS A 590 7.82 18.72 10.78
CA HIS A 590 7.21 18.07 11.95
C HIS A 590 5.93 18.79 12.39
N LEU A 591 4.99 18.00 12.90
CA LEU A 591 3.74 18.48 13.50
C LEU A 591 3.86 18.53 15.02
N ARG A 592 3.19 19.50 15.65
CA ARG A 592 3.15 19.61 17.12
C ARG A 592 2.28 18.52 17.73
N ARG A 593 1.12 18.25 17.12
CA ARG A 593 0.20 17.16 17.48
C ARG A 593 -0.03 16.29 16.24
N PRO A 594 0.71 15.19 16.08
CA PRO A 594 0.45 14.24 15.02
C PRO A 594 -1.00 13.78 15.02
N GLY A 595 -1.53 13.60 13.82
CA GLY A 595 -2.92 13.22 13.61
C GLY A 595 -3.93 14.38 13.55
N GLN A 596 -3.43 15.62 13.62
CA GLN A 596 -4.16 16.83 13.23
C GLN A 596 -3.42 17.51 12.08
N LEU A 597 -4.13 18.17 11.17
CA LEU A 597 -3.50 18.87 10.05
C LEU A 597 -2.55 19.98 10.54
N GLY A 598 -1.33 19.98 10.03
CA GLY A 598 -0.43 21.13 10.06
C GLY A 598 -0.74 22.09 8.92
N LYS A 599 -0.69 23.40 9.18
CA LYS A 599 -0.85 24.41 8.14
C LYS A 599 0.19 25.51 8.24
N VAL A 600 0.70 25.96 7.10
CA VAL A 600 1.49 27.18 6.94
C VAL A 600 0.84 28.07 5.90
N HIS A 601 0.35 29.24 6.30
CA HIS A 601 -0.11 30.28 5.38
C HIS A 601 1.03 31.25 5.12
N VAL A 602 1.32 31.51 3.84
CA VAL A 602 2.39 32.40 3.39
C VAL A 602 1.78 33.57 2.64
N SER A 603 2.27 34.78 2.90
CA SER A 603 1.88 36.00 2.20
C SER A 603 3.09 36.90 1.99
N PHE A 604 3.20 37.49 0.81
CA PHE A 604 4.28 38.38 0.44
C PHE A 604 3.79 39.82 0.36
N SER A 605 4.59 40.74 0.89
CA SER A 605 4.56 42.17 0.58
C SER A 605 5.79 42.56 -0.22
N SER A 606 5.95 43.83 -0.58
CA SER A 606 7.13 44.31 -1.32
C SER A 606 8.48 44.04 -0.63
N SER A 607 8.49 43.80 0.69
CA SER A 607 9.72 43.60 1.47
C SER A 607 9.62 42.51 2.53
N THR A 608 8.45 41.88 2.72
CA THR A 608 8.22 40.97 3.85
C THR A 608 7.54 39.68 3.39
N CYS A 609 8.06 38.55 3.85
CA CYS A 609 7.42 37.24 3.78
C CYS A 609 6.80 36.93 5.16
N SER A 610 5.48 36.98 5.24
CA SER A 610 4.73 36.73 6.48
C SER A 610 4.14 35.32 6.47
N LEU A 611 4.48 34.54 7.50
CA LEU A 611 4.02 33.17 7.70
C LEU A 611 3.15 33.08 8.95
N ARG A 612 2.03 32.35 8.86
CA ARG A 612 1.19 31.97 9.99
C ARG A 612 1.07 30.46 10.06
N THR A 613 1.34 29.89 11.22
CA THR A 613 1.38 28.44 11.39
C THR A 613 0.23 27.95 12.28
N SER A 614 -0.22 26.71 12.03
CA SER A 614 -1.14 25.99 12.91
C SER A 614 -0.69 24.54 13.02
N ASN A 615 -0.51 24.04 14.24
CA ASN A 615 -0.05 22.68 14.52
C ASN A 615 1.33 22.31 13.90
N VAL A 616 2.18 23.29 13.60
CA VAL A 616 3.53 23.07 13.05
C VAL A 616 4.55 23.13 14.18
N LEU A 617 5.45 22.15 14.23
CA LEU A 617 6.60 22.13 15.14
C LEU A 617 7.87 22.60 14.44
N SER A 618 8.07 22.18 13.19
CA SER A 618 9.16 22.66 12.35
C SER A 618 8.81 22.66 10.87
N PHE A 619 9.42 23.57 10.13
CA PHE A 619 9.27 23.72 8.69
C PHE A 619 10.54 24.32 8.07
N ARG A 620 10.72 24.13 6.77
CA ARG A 620 11.83 24.64 5.97
C ARG A 620 11.34 25.73 5.02
N LEU A 621 12.16 26.76 4.84
CA LEU A 621 11.99 27.77 3.81
C LEU A 621 12.99 27.59 2.66
N PRO A 622 12.60 27.93 1.42
CA PRO A 622 13.56 27.96 0.32
C PRO A 622 14.50 29.16 0.51
N SER A 623 15.77 29.00 0.16
CA SER A 623 16.82 30.01 0.38
C SER A 623 16.53 31.37 -0.24
N ILE A 624 15.72 31.42 -1.30
CA ILE A 624 15.34 32.67 -1.96
C ILE A 624 14.52 33.60 -1.05
N TYR A 625 13.69 33.09 -0.14
CA TYR A 625 12.83 33.93 0.70
C TYR A 625 13.61 34.79 1.69
N PRO A 626 14.48 34.24 2.56
CA PRO A 626 15.27 35.07 3.47
C PRO A 626 16.29 35.97 2.75
N GLN A 627 16.65 35.65 1.51
CA GLN A 627 17.53 36.50 0.68
C GLN A 627 16.83 37.71 0.07
N THR A 628 15.50 37.64 -0.10
CA THR A 628 14.73 38.66 -0.83
C THR A 628 13.73 39.42 0.05
N HIS A 629 13.40 38.90 1.24
CA HIS A 629 12.40 39.48 2.12
C HIS A 629 12.80 39.38 3.60
N ASP A 630 12.32 40.32 4.41
CA ASP A 630 12.25 40.15 5.86
C ASP A 630 11.23 39.04 6.18
N VAL A 631 11.63 38.04 6.97
CA VAL A 631 10.77 36.90 7.31
C VAL A 631 10.12 37.12 8.67
N VAL A 632 8.79 36.98 8.74
CA VAL A 632 7.99 37.09 9.97
C VAL A 632 7.16 35.83 10.14
N VAL A 633 7.31 35.11 11.25
CA VAL A 633 6.58 33.87 11.54
C VAL A 633 5.75 34.06 12.81
N ASP A 634 4.43 33.92 12.73
CA ASP A 634 3.51 34.10 13.85
C ASP A 634 3.71 35.45 14.60
N GLY A 635 4.03 36.50 13.84
CA GLY A 635 4.29 37.84 14.36
C GLY A 635 5.71 38.06 14.90
N GLN A 636 6.57 37.05 14.85
CA GLN A 636 7.97 37.10 15.29
C GLN A 636 8.89 37.34 14.09
N ARG A 637 9.73 38.37 14.14
CA ARG A 637 10.75 38.60 13.12
C ARG A 637 11.86 37.57 13.28
N ILE A 638 12.25 36.94 12.17
CA ILE A 638 13.28 35.91 12.15
C ILE A 638 14.57 36.47 11.53
N ASP A 639 15.64 36.45 12.31
CA ASP A 639 16.96 36.87 11.84
C ASP A 639 17.73 35.65 11.31
N PHE A 640 17.91 35.59 9.99
CA PHE A 640 18.75 34.58 9.35
C PHE A 640 20.21 35.06 9.36
N ALA A 641 21.12 34.22 9.86
CA ALA A 641 22.55 34.52 9.79
C ALA A 641 23.01 34.53 8.32
N LEU A 642 23.91 35.46 7.96
CA LEU A 642 24.38 35.75 6.60
C LEU A 642 25.03 34.56 5.83
N GLN A 643 25.10 33.36 6.41
CA GLN A 643 25.69 32.14 5.83
C GLN A 643 25.02 30.84 6.36
N ALA A 644 23.76 30.89 6.82
CA ALA A 644 23.09 29.66 7.24
C ALA A 644 22.86 28.74 6.03
N GLU A 645 23.47 27.54 6.04
CA GLU A 645 23.24 26.50 5.04
C GLU A 645 21.82 25.89 5.16
N ASP A 646 21.23 25.95 6.36
CA ASP A 646 19.90 25.42 6.68
C ASP A 646 18.90 26.56 6.98
N ASN A 647 17.75 26.55 6.30
CA ASN A 647 16.63 27.47 6.53
C ASN A 647 15.48 26.78 7.29
N ASP A 648 15.83 25.86 8.18
CA ASP A 648 14.90 25.08 8.99
C ASP A 648 14.56 25.87 10.26
N LEU A 649 13.27 26.08 10.50
CA LEU A 649 12.76 26.75 11.69
C LEU A 649 12.11 25.74 12.64
N TRP A 650 12.38 25.91 13.93
CA TRP A 650 11.83 25.09 15.00
C TRP A 650 11.11 25.96 16.03
N LEU A 651 9.95 25.49 16.49
CA LEU A 651 9.20 26.11 17.56
C LEU A 651 9.76 25.64 18.91
N ALA A 652 10.33 26.58 19.67
CA ALA A 652 10.82 26.32 21.02
C ALA A 652 9.67 26.31 22.06
N PRO A 653 9.89 25.69 23.23
CA PRO A 653 9.02 25.88 24.39
C PRO A 653 8.81 27.38 24.66
N GLY A 654 7.58 27.77 24.98
CA GLY A 654 7.17 29.19 25.10
C GLY A 654 6.69 29.84 23.80
N GLY A 655 6.73 29.11 22.67
CA GLY A 655 6.14 29.56 21.41
C GLY A 655 7.06 30.45 20.56
N ILE A 656 8.39 30.38 20.78
CA ILE A 656 9.38 31.21 20.08
C ILE A 656 9.97 30.44 18.89
N TRP A 657 9.98 31.05 17.71
CA TRP A 657 10.60 30.44 16.51
C TRP A 657 12.11 30.69 16.47
N LYS A 658 12.89 29.64 16.20
CA LYS A 658 14.36 29.71 16.11
C LYS A 658 14.86 29.05 14.81
N VAL A 659 15.85 29.67 14.16
CA VAL A 659 16.56 29.08 13.00
C VAL A 659 17.55 28.03 13.51
N CYS A 660 17.47 26.82 12.97
CA CYS A 660 18.36 25.74 13.36
C CYS A 660 19.70 25.86 12.63
N VAL A 661 20.74 26.27 13.33
CA VAL A 661 22.11 26.25 12.82
C VAL A 661 22.67 24.85 13.11
N HIS A 662 22.65 23.96 12.11
CA HIS A 662 23.12 22.55 12.10
C HIS A 662 22.03 21.47 12.26
N ALA A 663 21.20 21.26 11.23
CA ALA A 663 20.13 20.25 11.22
C ALA A 663 20.59 18.79 11.36
N ARG A 664 21.89 18.49 11.22
CA ARG A 664 22.43 17.11 11.29
C ARG A 664 22.87 16.63 12.69
N ARG A 665 22.70 17.42 13.75
CA ARG A 665 22.97 16.97 15.13
C ARG A 665 21.81 17.28 16.08
N ARG A 666 21.05 16.23 16.39
CA ARG A 666 20.17 16.00 17.57
C ARG A 666 20.21 17.11 18.62
N LEU A 667 19.29 18.07 18.51
CA LEU A 667 19.05 19.09 19.53
C LEU A 667 17.77 18.74 20.30
N VAL A 668 17.86 18.81 21.62
CA VAL A 668 16.70 18.91 22.52
C VAL A 668 16.76 20.31 23.11
N ILE A 669 15.64 21.03 23.03
CA ILE A 669 15.53 22.38 23.57
C ILE A 669 15.26 22.25 25.08
N ASP A 670 16.22 22.69 25.89
CA ASP A 670 16.05 22.80 27.34
C ASP A 670 15.51 24.20 27.69
N ASP A 671 14.78 24.32 28.80
CA ASP A 671 13.88 25.43 29.21
C ASP A 671 14.57 26.81 29.43
N VAL A 672 15.88 26.92 29.13
CA VAL A 672 16.70 28.11 29.44
C VAL A 672 17.71 28.38 28.32
N ASP A 673 17.28 28.99 27.20
CA ASP A 673 18.08 29.70 26.16
C ASP A 673 19.48 29.17 25.74
N LYS A 674 19.81 27.92 26.08
CA LYS A 674 21.09 27.27 25.82
C LYS A 674 20.82 25.94 25.17
N TYR A 675 21.22 25.83 23.90
CA TYR A 675 21.27 24.57 23.18
C TYR A 675 22.18 23.61 23.94
N LYS A 676 21.62 22.56 24.54
CA LYS A 676 22.39 21.49 25.16
C LYS A 676 22.35 20.30 24.22
N VAL A 677 23.50 20.01 23.60
CA VAL A 677 23.71 18.71 22.96
C VAL A 677 23.73 17.69 24.10
N LEU A 678 22.62 16.96 24.28
CA LEU A 678 22.58 15.86 25.24
C LEU A 678 23.59 14.78 24.79
N PRO A 679 24.26 14.11 25.74
CA PRO A 679 25.01 12.89 25.46
C PRO A 679 24.15 11.90 24.64
N LYS A 680 24.79 11.14 23.74
CA LYS A 680 24.11 10.25 22.75
C LYS A 680 23.15 9.24 23.40
N ASP A 681 23.38 8.96 24.67
CA ASP A 681 22.71 8.03 25.58
C ASP A 681 21.59 8.67 26.43
N GLN A 682 21.43 10.01 26.41
CA GLN A 682 20.43 10.74 27.21
C GLN A 682 19.45 11.57 26.38
N SER A 683 19.67 11.74 25.07
CA SER A 683 18.75 12.49 24.20
C SER A 683 17.59 11.61 23.71
N PRO A 684 16.31 11.97 23.93
CA PRO A 684 15.21 11.32 23.21
C PRO A 684 15.48 11.41 21.71
N ALA A 685 15.37 10.29 21.00
CA ALA A 685 15.61 10.27 19.57
C ALA A 685 14.48 11.03 18.87
N LEU A 686 14.83 12.16 18.25
CA LEU A 686 13.95 12.83 17.31
C LEU A 686 13.57 11.83 16.21
N ARG A 687 12.26 11.70 15.96
CA ARG A 687 11.69 10.87 14.90
C ARG A 687 12.13 11.44 13.55
N ASP A 688 12.77 10.61 12.73
CA ASP A 688 13.17 11.01 11.38
C ASP A 688 11.93 11.26 10.51
N THR A 689 12.02 12.11 9.49
CA THR A 689 10.89 12.41 8.61
C THR A 689 10.34 11.14 7.96
N ASN A 690 11.19 10.17 7.58
CA ASN A 690 10.76 8.89 7.01
C ASN A 690 10.05 7.98 8.02
N GLN A 691 10.22 8.24 9.31
CA GLN A 691 9.56 7.49 10.37
C GLN A 691 8.17 8.04 10.72
N LEU A 692 7.78 9.23 10.25
CA LEU A 692 6.50 9.87 10.58
C LEU A 692 5.32 9.20 9.86
N GLY A 693 4.17 9.17 10.56
CA GLY A 693 2.94 8.58 10.06
C GLY A 693 2.48 7.40 10.91
N ALA A 694 1.40 6.78 10.45
CA ALA A 694 0.80 5.61 11.07
C ALA A 694 1.61 4.34 10.71
N MET A 695 1.07 3.14 10.94
CA MET A 695 1.80 1.87 10.68
C MET A 695 2.29 1.71 9.23
N ASN A 696 1.64 2.38 8.27
CA ASN A 696 2.06 2.47 6.87
C ASN A 696 3.43 3.13 6.65
N ALA A 697 4.03 3.80 7.65
CA ALA A 697 5.43 4.22 7.60
C ALA A 697 6.39 3.05 7.31
N LEU A 698 5.97 1.80 7.61
CA LEU A 698 6.61 0.57 7.20
C LEU A 698 6.93 0.52 5.69
N PHE A 699 6.08 1.10 4.85
CA PHE A 699 6.22 1.06 3.39
C PHE A 699 7.30 2.00 2.85
N ARG A 700 7.81 2.96 3.64
CA ARG A 700 8.91 3.86 3.24
C ARG A 700 10.30 3.23 3.41
N THR A 701 10.41 1.93 3.17
CA THR A 701 11.70 1.25 3.27
C THR A 701 12.59 1.63 2.07
N GLY A 702 13.89 1.78 2.33
CA GLY A 702 14.89 1.99 1.29
C GLY A 702 15.65 0.72 0.89
N ASN A 703 15.15 -0.45 1.28
CA ASN A 703 15.73 -1.75 0.96
C ASN A 703 14.64 -2.86 1.06
N THR A 704 15.01 -4.14 0.90
CA THR A 704 14.10 -5.27 1.17
C THR A 704 13.50 -5.15 2.57
N LEU A 705 12.20 -5.38 2.72
CA LEU A 705 11.59 -5.53 4.04
C LEU A 705 12.10 -6.80 4.74
N GLN A 706 12.41 -6.70 6.02
CA GLN A 706 12.80 -7.86 6.84
C GLN A 706 11.66 -8.26 7.78
N ILE A 707 11.38 -9.56 7.89
CA ILE A 707 10.40 -10.11 8.83
C ILE A 707 11.13 -11.08 9.75
N VAL A 708 11.28 -10.73 11.02
CA VAL A 708 12.01 -11.53 12.00
C VAL A 708 11.02 -12.30 12.86
N SER A 709 11.10 -13.62 12.79
CA SER A 709 10.31 -14.53 13.64
C SER A 709 11.11 -14.95 14.87
N HIS A 710 10.49 -14.88 16.06
CA HIS A 710 11.15 -15.18 17.34
C HIS A 710 10.83 -16.56 17.92
N SER A 711 9.95 -17.33 17.27
CA SER A 711 9.60 -18.70 17.63
C SER A 711 9.03 -19.44 16.43
N GLU A 712 8.90 -20.76 16.52
CA GLU A 712 8.22 -21.57 15.51
C GLU A 712 6.75 -21.15 15.34
N GLN A 713 6.05 -20.82 16.43
CA GLN A 713 4.68 -20.31 16.37
C GLN A 713 4.62 -18.97 15.62
N ALA A 714 5.60 -18.09 15.84
CA ALA A 714 5.69 -16.80 15.14
C ALA A 714 6.07 -16.96 13.66
N ARG A 715 6.81 -18.01 13.30
CA ARG A 715 7.27 -18.27 11.92
C ARG A 715 6.09 -18.44 10.97
N HIS A 716 5.05 -19.18 11.37
CA HIS A 716 3.83 -19.33 10.57
C HIS A 716 3.19 -17.97 10.22
N ILE A 717 3.06 -17.08 11.20
CA ILE A 717 2.52 -15.72 11.00
C ILE A 717 3.47 -14.86 10.15
N ALA A 718 4.78 -14.96 10.35
CA ALA A 718 5.77 -14.24 9.55
C ALA A 718 5.68 -14.59 8.05
N VAL A 719 5.49 -15.87 7.72
CA VAL A 719 5.30 -16.33 6.32
C VAL A 719 3.99 -15.79 5.75
N GLN A 720 2.91 -15.75 6.53
CA GLN A 720 1.66 -15.13 6.08
C GLN A 720 1.80 -13.62 5.82
N ILE A 721 2.49 -12.89 6.70
CA ILE A 721 2.79 -11.47 6.48
C ILE A 721 3.58 -11.29 5.18
N SER A 722 4.61 -12.10 4.97
CA SER A 722 5.41 -12.10 3.73
C SER A 722 4.53 -12.33 2.50
N ARG A 723 3.66 -13.34 2.54
CA ARG A 723 2.70 -13.67 1.48
C ARG A 723 1.80 -12.48 1.16
N ASN A 724 1.22 -11.85 2.20
CA ASN A 724 0.26 -10.76 2.05
C ASN A 724 0.93 -9.51 1.46
N LEU A 725 2.13 -9.15 1.92
CA LEU A 725 2.88 -8.03 1.35
C LEU A 725 3.25 -8.30 -0.11
N CYS A 726 3.61 -9.55 -0.46
CA CYS A 726 3.88 -9.92 -1.85
C CYS A 726 2.60 -9.90 -2.71
N GLN A 727 1.46 -10.36 -2.17
CA GLN A 727 0.16 -10.38 -2.84
C GLN A 727 -0.30 -8.95 -3.18
N TYR A 728 -0.42 -8.08 -2.18
CA TYR A 728 -1.08 -6.78 -2.33
C TYR A 728 -0.16 -5.66 -2.83
N LEU A 729 1.14 -5.75 -2.52
CA LEU A 729 2.11 -4.70 -2.86
C LEU A 729 3.17 -5.18 -3.87
N GLY A 730 3.23 -6.47 -4.17
CA GLY A 730 4.34 -7.05 -4.95
C GLY A 730 5.67 -7.10 -4.20
N ALA A 731 5.66 -6.83 -2.89
CA ALA A 731 6.85 -6.64 -2.09
C ALA A 731 7.78 -7.87 -2.06
N ASP A 732 9.08 -7.61 -2.10
CA ASP A 732 10.10 -8.57 -1.67
C ASP A 732 10.29 -8.49 -0.14
N THR A 733 10.34 -9.65 0.52
CA THR A 733 10.47 -9.76 1.97
C THR A 733 11.45 -10.87 2.34
N GLU A 734 12.35 -10.58 3.27
CA GLU A 734 13.28 -11.56 3.85
C GLU A 734 12.71 -12.08 5.18
N VAL A 735 12.31 -13.35 5.21
CA VAL A 735 11.87 -14.00 6.47
C VAL A 735 13.10 -14.59 7.16
N LEU A 736 13.39 -14.08 8.36
CA LEU A 736 14.56 -14.41 9.17
C LEU A 736 14.14 -15.04 10.51
N GLU A 737 15.02 -15.86 11.08
CA GLU A 737 14.88 -16.35 12.45
C GLU A 737 15.66 -15.43 13.40
N SER A 738 15.14 -15.20 14.59
CA SER A 738 15.80 -14.39 15.61
C SER A 738 17.23 -14.87 15.90
N GLY A 739 18.19 -13.95 15.83
CA GLY A 739 19.61 -14.27 16.02
C GLY A 739 20.31 -14.79 14.76
N THR A 740 19.58 -14.95 13.65
CA THR A 740 20.12 -15.25 12.32
C THR A 740 19.99 -14.03 11.41
N GLY A 741 21.02 -13.71 10.64
CA GLY A 741 21.06 -12.52 9.78
C GLY A 741 21.40 -11.22 10.52
N SER A 742 21.79 -10.20 9.74
CA SER A 742 22.07 -8.85 10.24
C SER A 742 21.01 -7.87 9.75
N SER A 743 20.71 -6.85 10.56
CA SER A 743 19.82 -5.77 10.13
C SER A 743 20.43 -5.03 8.95
N LYS A 744 19.67 -4.91 7.86
CA LYS A 744 20.12 -4.20 6.67
C LYS A 744 19.91 -2.69 6.86
N PRO A 745 20.91 -1.84 6.56
CA PRO A 745 20.71 -0.39 6.57
C PRO A 745 19.52 0.02 5.69
N TYR A 746 18.70 0.96 6.16
CA TYR A 746 17.52 1.49 5.48
C TYR A 746 16.37 0.48 5.24
N SER A 747 16.52 -0.76 5.71
CA SER A 747 15.46 -1.77 5.70
C SER A 747 14.51 -1.55 6.87
N ASN A 748 13.22 -1.45 6.58
CA ASN A 748 12.22 -1.52 7.63
C ASN A 748 11.99 -2.99 8.00
N MET A 749 11.65 -3.21 9.27
CA MET A 749 11.55 -4.54 9.86
C MET A 749 10.17 -4.80 10.45
N ILE A 750 9.73 -6.05 10.42
CA ILE A 750 8.56 -6.54 11.15
C ILE A 750 9.05 -7.62 12.11
N SER A 751 8.86 -7.42 13.41
CA SER A 751 9.23 -8.41 14.42
C SER A 751 7.98 -9.14 14.89
N VAL A 752 7.92 -10.45 14.69
CA VAL A 752 6.78 -11.30 15.05
C VAL A 752 7.14 -12.10 16.30
N VAL A 753 6.44 -11.83 17.40
CA VAL A 753 6.86 -12.24 18.75
C VAL A 753 5.72 -12.86 19.56
N VAL A 754 5.96 -14.05 20.13
CA VAL A 754 5.18 -14.62 21.24
C VAL A 754 6.12 -14.81 22.41
N SER A 755 6.15 -13.86 23.35
CA SER A 755 7.10 -13.89 24.48
C SER A 755 6.73 -12.85 25.54
N SER A 756 7.01 -13.15 26.81
CA SER A 756 7.01 -12.13 27.87
C SER A 756 8.27 -11.24 27.85
N ASN A 757 9.20 -11.49 26.94
CA ASN A 757 10.44 -10.72 26.78
C ASN A 757 10.72 -10.48 25.28
N PRO A 758 10.07 -9.48 24.66
CA PRO A 758 10.32 -9.14 23.26
C PRO A 758 11.74 -8.55 23.07
N PRO A 759 12.24 -8.48 21.83
CA PRO A 759 13.57 -7.94 21.55
C PRO A 759 13.69 -6.50 22.03
N THR A 760 14.84 -6.16 22.64
CA THR A 760 15.12 -4.78 23.07
C THR A 760 15.10 -3.85 21.86
N GLY A 761 14.31 -2.78 21.95
CA GLY A 761 14.24 -1.77 20.90
C GLY A 761 15.51 -0.90 20.85
N HIS A 762 15.68 -0.17 19.74
CA HIS A 762 16.80 0.77 19.57
C HIS A 762 16.84 1.85 20.66
N LEU A 763 15.68 2.29 21.13
CA LEU A 763 15.55 3.22 22.24
C LEU A 763 15.42 2.47 23.57
N LYS A 764 16.36 2.72 24.49
CA LYS A 764 16.35 2.14 25.84
C LYS A 764 15.08 2.46 26.64
N HIS A 765 14.46 3.61 26.36
CA HIS A 765 13.30 4.13 27.10
C HIS A 765 12.16 4.49 26.14
N PHE A 766 11.78 3.53 25.29
CA PHE A 766 10.62 3.65 24.41
C PHE A 766 9.32 3.80 25.22
N ALA A 767 8.29 4.42 24.62
CA ALA A 767 7.05 4.69 25.33
C ALA A 767 6.24 3.43 25.65
N LEU A 768 6.36 2.38 24.84
CA LEU A 768 5.74 1.07 25.10
C LEU A 768 6.80 0.08 25.54
N ASP A 769 6.49 -0.70 26.57
CA ASP A 769 7.38 -1.75 27.09
C ASP A 769 6.57 -2.96 27.55
N VAL A 770 7.05 -4.15 27.21
CA VAL A 770 6.46 -5.41 27.71
C VAL A 770 7.27 -5.84 28.93
N ASP A 771 6.60 -5.93 30.07
CA ASP A 771 7.25 -6.31 31.32
C ASP A 771 7.44 -7.83 31.45
N SER A 772 8.21 -8.24 32.47
CA SER A 772 8.52 -9.65 32.73
C SER A 772 7.31 -10.52 33.04
N SER A 773 6.16 -9.94 33.40
CA SER A 773 4.89 -10.65 33.58
C SER A 773 4.13 -10.86 32.28
N GLY A 774 4.63 -10.33 31.16
CA GLY A 774 3.97 -10.33 29.86
C GLY A 774 2.85 -9.28 29.76
N GLY A 775 2.80 -8.32 30.69
CA GLY A 775 1.95 -7.14 30.56
C GLY A 775 2.60 -6.08 29.66
N ILE A 776 1.78 -5.19 29.10
CA ILE A 776 2.27 -4.05 28.32
C ILE A 776 2.01 -2.74 29.05
N ASN A 777 3.06 -1.92 29.13
CA ASN A 777 3.07 -0.63 29.78
C ASN A 777 3.24 0.48 28.75
N ILE A 778 2.45 1.54 28.85
CA ILE A 778 2.47 2.69 27.95
C ILE A 778 2.73 3.95 28.77
N ARG A 779 3.82 4.66 28.46
CA ARG A 779 4.13 5.96 29.02
C ARG A 779 3.31 7.03 28.28
N THR A 780 2.56 7.80 29.05
CA THR A 780 1.65 8.86 28.61
C THR A 780 2.05 10.19 29.26
N ALA A 781 1.47 11.31 28.81
CA ALA A 781 1.67 12.61 29.45
C ALA A 781 1.24 12.62 30.94
N ASP A 782 0.22 11.84 31.30
CA ASP A 782 -0.37 11.79 32.65
C ASP A 782 0.25 10.70 33.56
N GLY A 783 1.29 9.99 33.10
CA GLY A 783 1.91 8.89 33.82
C GLY A 783 1.98 7.60 33.00
N GLN A 784 1.79 6.44 33.65
CA GLN A 784 1.89 5.13 33.01
C GLN A 784 0.52 4.43 32.99
N LYS A 785 0.17 3.83 31.85
CA LYS A 785 -0.96 2.92 31.69
C LYS A 785 -0.43 1.50 31.57
N SER A 786 -1.03 0.55 32.28
CA SER A 786 -0.57 -0.83 32.35
C SER A 786 -1.71 -1.79 32.03
N TYR A 787 -1.47 -2.70 31.09
CA TYR A 787 -2.39 -3.77 30.72
C TYR A 787 -1.75 -5.11 31.10
N PRO A 788 -2.29 -5.81 32.11
CA PRO A 788 -1.67 -7.03 32.62
C PRO A 788 -1.72 -8.16 31.60
N GLY A 789 -0.68 -9.00 31.59
CA GLY A 789 -0.60 -10.18 30.74
C GLY A 789 -1.82 -11.09 30.95
N SER A 790 -2.56 -11.34 29.87
CA SER A 790 -3.78 -12.14 29.91
C SER A 790 -3.97 -12.88 28.59
N ALA A 791 -4.72 -13.99 28.62
CA ALA A 791 -4.90 -14.84 27.46
C ALA A 791 -5.51 -14.06 26.28
N GLY A 792 -4.89 -14.15 25.11
CA GLY A 792 -5.29 -13.40 23.92
C GLY A 792 -4.92 -11.92 23.91
N LEU A 793 -4.16 -11.40 24.87
CA LEU A 793 -3.61 -10.05 24.82
C LEU A 793 -2.54 -9.95 23.72
N GLY A 794 -2.66 -8.95 22.87
CA GLY A 794 -1.69 -8.63 21.83
C GLY A 794 -1.50 -7.13 21.65
N ALA A 795 -0.41 -6.77 20.99
CA ALA A 795 -0.11 -5.39 20.64
C ALA A 795 0.62 -5.33 19.30
N ILE A 796 0.39 -4.26 18.57
CA ILE A 796 1.12 -3.92 17.36
C ILE A 796 1.54 -2.46 17.43
N PHE A 797 2.82 -2.15 17.18
CA PHE A 797 3.31 -0.78 17.29
C PHE A 797 4.60 -0.52 16.52
N LEU A 798 4.77 0.72 16.07
CA LEU A 798 6.02 1.19 15.47
C LEU A 798 7.04 1.59 16.53
N ARG A 799 8.33 1.33 16.27
CA ARG A 799 9.46 1.90 17.01
C ARG A 799 10.64 2.19 16.07
N PRO A 800 11.58 3.08 16.42
CA PRO A 800 12.63 3.49 15.48
C PRO A 800 13.72 2.43 15.32
N LEU A 801 14.27 2.36 14.11
CA LEU A 801 15.55 1.74 13.79
C LEU A 801 16.57 2.82 13.36
N PRO A 802 17.88 2.48 13.30
CA PRO A 802 18.89 3.37 12.73
C PRO A 802 18.57 3.80 11.29
N ALA A 803 19.19 4.91 10.87
CA ALA A 803 19.14 5.40 9.47
C ALA A 803 17.72 5.71 8.93
N GLY A 804 16.82 6.16 9.79
CA GLY A 804 15.46 6.56 9.41
C GLY A 804 14.50 5.40 9.15
N ALA A 805 14.93 4.15 9.39
CA ALA A 805 14.07 2.98 9.28
C ALA A 805 13.15 2.81 10.50
N VAL A 806 12.11 1.98 10.38
CA VAL A 806 11.18 1.62 11.44
C VAL A 806 11.10 0.11 11.64
N GLU A 807 10.78 -0.29 12.86
CA GLU A 807 10.38 -1.65 13.21
C GLU A 807 8.89 -1.66 13.60
N LEU A 808 8.10 -2.48 12.93
CA LEU A 808 6.74 -2.83 13.31
C LEU A 808 6.80 -4.07 14.21
N VAL A 809 6.53 -3.90 15.50
CA VAL A 809 6.46 -5.03 16.44
C VAL A 809 5.05 -5.59 16.40
N VAL A 810 4.90 -6.87 16.05
CA VAL A 810 3.66 -7.64 16.12
C VAL A 810 3.81 -8.65 17.24
N TRP A 811 3.19 -8.37 18.38
CA TRP A 811 3.42 -9.08 19.63
C TRP A 811 2.14 -9.69 20.18
N GLY A 812 2.26 -10.92 20.70
CA GLY A 812 1.24 -11.60 21.48
C GLY A 812 1.79 -12.07 22.82
N PHE A 813 0.98 -11.93 23.87
CA PHE A 813 1.22 -12.61 25.15
C PHE A 813 1.21 -14.15 24.97
N ASP A 814 0.29 -14.63 24.13
CA ASP A 814 0.18 -16.01 23.67
C ASP A 814 -0.08 -16.05 22.15
N ALA A 815 -0.21 -17.25 21.59
CA ALA A 815 -0.49 -17.43 20.16
C ALA A 815 -1.79 -16.75 19.71
N ALA A 816 -2.82 -16.74 20.56
CA ALA A 816 -4.08 -16.09 20.22
C ALA A 816 -3.96 -14.57 20.23
N GLY A 817 -3.16 -14.00 21.12
CA GLY A 817 -2.84 -12.57 21.13
C GLY A 817 -2.04 -12.16 19.90
N LEU A 818 -1.14 -13.04 19.44
CA LEU A 818 -0.42 -12.81 18.19
C LEU A 818 -1.37 -12.83 16.99
N ASP A 819 -2.31 -13.79 16.92
CA ASP A 819 -3.33 -13.84 15.86
C ASP A 819 -4.20 -12.57 15.84
N VAL A 820 -4.53 -12.01 17.02
CA VAL A 820 -5.25 -10.73 17.14
C VAL A 820 -4.41 -9.60 16.54
N ALA A 821 -3.15 -9.46 16.94
CA ALA A 821 -2.28 -8.37 16.49
C ALA A 821 -1.93 -8.46 14.99
N ALA A 822 -1.72 -9.67 14.46
CA ALA A 822 -1.26 -9.89 13.09
C ALA A 822 -2.24 -9.40 12.02
N ARG A 823 -3.56 -9.41 12.32
CA ARG A 823 -4.60 -8.86 11.43
C ARG A 823 -4.41 -7.37 11.11
N LEU A 824 -3.79 -6.64 12.03
CA LEU A 824 -3.58 -5.20 11.91
C LEU A 824 -2.28 -4.84 11.17
N VAL A 825 -1.53 -5.82 10.66
CA VAL A 825 -0.40 -5.53 9.77
C VAL A 825 -0.93 -4.84 8.50
N PRO A 826 -0.40 -3.67 8.11
CA PRO A 826 -0.86 -2.96 6.92
C PRO A 826 -0.72 -3.82 5.66
N MET A 827 -1.82 -4.03 4.95
CA MET A 827 -1.86 -4.77 3.68
C MET A 827 -2.96 -4.30 2.71
N LEU A 828 -4.04 -3.72 3.23
CA LEU A 828 -5.13 -3.14 2.43
C LEU A 828 -5.29 -1.64 2.71
N PRO A 829 -5.61 -0.82 1.71
CA PRO A 829 -5.88 0.60 1.89
C PRO A 829 -7.22 0.84 2.59
N GLY A 830 -7.34 1.96 3.30
CA GLY A 830 -8.58 2.42 3.94
C GLY A 830 -8.88 1.82 5.32
N VAL A 831 -8.03 0.96 5.86
CA VAL A 831 -8.27 0.27 7.16
C VAL A 831 -8.14 1.20 8.37
N GLY A 832 -7.16 2.11 8.31
CA GLY A 832 -6.88 3.11 9.34
C GLY A 832 -6.18 2.56 10.59
N GLN A 833 -4.88 2.29 10.49
CA GLN A 833 -4.08 1.70 11.57
C GLN A 833 -3.15 2.76 12.20
N PRO A 834 -3.42 3.26 13.43
CA PRO A 834 -2.60 4.27 14.10
C PRO A 834 -1.23 3.71 14.50
N ASP A 835 -0.31 4.53 15.01
CA ASP A 835 1.09 4.13 15.30
C ASP A 835 1.23 2.98 16.30
N PHE A 836 0.27 2.81 17.23
CA PHE A 836 0.16 1.66 18.11
C PHE A 836 -1.28 1.25 18.40
N VAL A 837 -1.48 -0.05 18.62
CA VAL A 837 -2.74 -0.65 19.11
C VAL A 837 -2.41 -1.74 20.13
N VAL A 838 -3.16 -1.77 21.24
CA VAL A 838 -3.21 -2.86 22.21
C VAL A 838 -4.63 -3.40 22.22
N ALA A 839 -4.78 -4.71 22.08
CA ALA A 839 -6.08 -5.36 21.94
C ALA A 839 -6.06 -6.74 22.58
N ASP A 840 -7.25 -7.28 22.83
CA ASP A 840 -7.45 -8.68 23.16
C ASP A 840 -8.55 -9.29 22.27
N ARG A 841 -9.01 -10.50 22.59
CA ARG A 841 -10.07 -11.19 21.83
C ARG A 841 -11.38 -10.41 21.73
N ARG A 842 -11.62 -9.37 22.53
CA ARG A 842 -12.79 -8.50 22.36
C ARG A 842 -12.79 -7.78 21.02
N MET A 843 -11.62 -7.44 20.49
CA MET A 843 -11.49 -6.85 19.14
C MET A 843 -12.10 -7.75 18.07
N LEU A 844 -12.00 -9.08 18.22
CA LEU A 844 -12.52 -10.03 17.24
C LEU A 844 -14.05 -10.03 17.13
N TRP A 845 -14.80 -9.45 18.08
CA TRP A 845 -16.26 -9.31 17.91
C TRP A 845 -16.75 -7.87 17.96
N GLN A 846 -16.01 -6.97 18.61
CA GLN A 846 -16.32 -5.53 18.71
C GLN A 846 -15.61 -4.68 17.65
N GLY A 847 -14.66 -5.24 16.91
CA GLY A 847 -13.74 -4.48 16.06
C GLY A 847 -12.88 -3.52 16.87
N ALA A 848 -12.57 -2.35 16.30
CA ALA A 848 -11.82 -1.25 16.89
C ALA A 848 -12.51 -0.73 18.16
N GLY A 849 -13.83 -0.92 18.30
CA GLY A 849 -14.55 -0.62 19.54
C GLY A 849 -14.07 -1.45 20.75
N GLY A 850 -13.41 -2.59 20.51
CA GLY A 850 -12.91 -3.50 21.54
C GLY A 850 -11.42 -3.43 21.83
N VAL A 851 -10.71 -2.39 21.35
CA VAL A 851 -9.30 -2.18 21.68
C VAL A 851 -9.12 -1.71 23.13
N LEU A 852 -7.99 -2.05 23.71
CA LEU A 852 -7.57 -1.62 25.05
C LEU A 852 -6.89 -0.26 25.03
N ALA A 853 -6.04 -0.04 24.03
CA ALA A 853 -5.37 1.24 23.80
C ALA A 853 -5.06 1.41 22.33
N MET A 854 -5.01 2.64 21.84
CA MET A 854 -4.39 2.96 20.56
C MET A 854 -4.08 4.45 20.45
N GLY A 855 -3.15 4.83 19.58
CA GLY A 855 -2.77 6.23 19.43
C GLY A 855 -1.59 6.45 18.49
N SER A 856 -1.12 7.68 18.46
CA SER A 856 0.04 8.11 17.67
C SER A 856 1.25 8.41 18.54
N PHE A 857 2.42 8.45 17.92
CA PHE A 857 3.64 8.93 18.57
C PHE A 857 3.99 10.36 18.14
N ASP A 858 4.44 11.17 19.10
CA ASP A 858 4.98 12.49 18.82
C ASP A 858 6.38 12.43 18.17
N HIS A 859 6.94 13.61 17.89
CA HIS A 859 8.29 13.75 17.33
C HIS A 859 9.41 13.17 18.20
N LEU A 860 9.14 12.79 19.46
CA LEU A 860 10.09 12.18 20.40
C LEU A 860 9.71 10.74 20.78
N TRP A 861 8.80 10.12 20.02
CA TRP A 861 8.31 8.76 20.26
C TRP A 861 7.51 8.58 21.57
N ASN A 862 6.93 9.64 22.13
CA ASN A 862 5.97 9.52 23.23
C ASN A 862 4.54 9.35 22.71
N ALA A 863 3.72 8.59 23.42
CA ALA A 863 2.29 8.50 23.11
C ALA A 863 1.65 9.89 23.24
N THR A 864 0.91 10.29 22.20
CA THR A 864 0.31 11.62 22.14
C THR A 864 -0.89 11.76 23.08
N GLU A 865 -1.20 12.98 23.50
CA GLU A 865 -2.34 13.30 24.40
C GLU A 865 -3.71 12.90 23.81
N ASN A 866 -3.83 12.77 22.48
CA ASN A 866 -5.05 12.32 21.80
C ASN A 866 -5.18 10.79 21.71
N SER A 867 -4.27 10.03 22.34
CA SER A 867 -4.36 8.57 22.40
C SER A 867 -5.54 8.09 23.27
N TYR A 868 -6.05 6.91 22.97
CA TYR A 868 -7.13 6.25 23.70
C TYR A 868 -6.59 5.17 24.64
N PHE A 869 -7.16 5.11 25.85
CA PHE A 869 -6.87 4.12 26.89
C PHE A 869 -8.17 3.76 27.63
N THR A 870 -8.42 2.48 27.92
CA THR A 870 -9.60 2.02 28.69
C THR A 870 -9.50 2.30 30.19
#